data_AF-A0A8H3C847-F1
#
_entry.id   AF-A0A8H3C847-F1
#
_cell.length_a   1.000
_cell.length_b   1.000
_cell.length_c   1.000
_cell.angle_alpha   90.00
_cell.angle_beta   90.00
_cell.angle_gamma   90.00
#
_symmetry.space_group_name_H-M   'P 1'
#
loop_
_entity.id
_entity.type
_entity.pdbx_description
1 polymer ?
#
loop_
_entity_poly.entity_id
_entity_poly.type
_entity_poly.pdbx_seq_one_letter_code
_entity_poly.pdbx_strand_id
1 'polypeptide(L)'
;MAQLILAATTAAALAPHAAEVVNLATTVSQAVSVFTKTLKTARDRHHEAQDIGFQTWMRKAEERTRIYYEQGPSGPVSWVFTHGTEIPQNALVCGEDIDGSPLYVCRTFHRGGVHFGKAGRGFKTGAMFGYDCKEIEIEFYEVLVAEEYAVRWETATYPFIVRKYGGGTLVEGGHEHDGSPLFIARAFYWGGTHPGKTSSVLKGADITFAGKEYCLKDYQVLVLSDPGSDLDMVDDSKVLDSNRGEFDTDSDPSPVTQPRSATIEQWEDADAQLVKAVARFSETSASLERQFTTRDESTYNLATRIDSSLHYLQKSMQKQIRSSKLALAKTRNRTARSILAIPGEVLSEIFLCFVYDPIHEEAASSLSISMERRVSIIYRRLYSLMGVCVSWRDVCLTCGTLWSVVPLIDPGISLVKPLSTDLSLKRARGKGLYLAVFLPNNPHSRLEAMLGDLSRFTAINLHQKNHYSTESTPFIDLLAKILKSVEIKQLSQLSLGGISVVFGGGRGYTRPGPLLFSRPPLSGIEACFLRILRSLSALQLQGVVLDWKHMTFSNSLSTLRISGTLVGESGINLLISAISSASKLRNLELIAIRTLVINENKTQTQQLVFPELQSLYLGDLNFNVLRLLVEVIASGTYHLTLELTQALSTSYWSLSSGPSSFYNSQSHHANEVHDILEIAPVNKLVLTGEEDCLWGDSSELQKLLRYTPRINTLILNGFRLDHATLRALRPIPRPRGWGPPGFPKLQTLEFHHAKLPGPLVYLKSGFEDLLDRQQIQRMVIGMRAHDSEYSACSVGEDDEFIEWLRSKVPKFYLSSEEVSDDMIDSDTWQLWNV
;
A
#
# COMPACT_ATOMS: atom_id res chain seq x y z
N MET A 1 -42.09 23.78 25.98
CA MET A 1 -41.81 25.23 25.94
C MET A 1 -40.33 25.55 26.27
N ALA A 2 -39.77 25.05 27.37
CA ALA A 2 -38.36 25.30 27.73
C ALA A 2 -37.31 24.77 26.72
N GLN A 3 -37.53 23.62 26.07
CA GLN A 3 -36.64 23.11 25.01
C GLN A 3 -36.70 23.92 23.70
N LEU A 4 -37.85 24.53 23.41
CA LEU A 4 -38.05 25.40 22.24
C LEU A 4 -37.37 26.76 22.45
N ILE A 5 -37.37 27.26 23.70
CA ILE A 5 -36.64 28.47 24.08
C ILE A 5 -35.12 28.20 24.03
N LEU A 6 -34.67 27.04 24.52
CA LEU A 6 -33.25 26.66 24.47
C LEU A 6 -32.75 26.58 23.02
N ALA A 7 -33.45 25.86 22.14
CA ALA A 7 -33.11 25.74 20.72
C ALA A 7 -33.13 27.09 19.99
N ALA A 8 -34.08 27.97 20.31
CA ALA A 8 -34.14 29.32 19.75
C ALA A 8 -32.97 30.21 20.23
N THR A 9 -32.57 30.11 21.49
CA THR A 9 -31.38 30.82 22.01
C THR A 9 -30.06 30.26 21.45
N THR A 10 -29.95 28.95 21.21
CA THR A 10 -28.75 28.36 20.58
C THR A 10 -28.67 28.74 19.10
N ALA A 11 -29.80 28.78 18.38
CA ALA A 11 -29.87 29.24 17.00
C ALA A 11 -29.56 30.75 16.86
N ALA A 12 -30.03 31.58 17.80
CA ALA A 12 -29.72 33.01 17.83
C ALA A 12 -28.25 33.29 18.18
N ALA A 13 -27.62 32.46 19.03
CA ALA A 13 -26.21 32.56 19.38
C ALA A 13 -25.25 32.09 18.27
N LEU A 14 -25.70 31.17 17.39
CA LEU A 14 -24.92 30.66 16.24
C LEU A 14 -25.19 31.43 14.93
N ALA A 15 -26.27 32.21 14.84
CA ALA A 15 -26.60 33.02 13.69
C ALA A 15 -25.46 33.95 13.19
N PRO A 16 -24.69 34.65 14.05
CA PRO A 16 -23.60 35.51 13.58
C PRO A 16 -22.37 34.74 13.05
N HIS A 17 -22.20 33.46 13.39
CA HIS A 17 -21.07 32.63 12.91
C HIS A 17 -21.47 31.60 11.84
N ALA A 18 -22.77 31.38 11.60
CA ALA A 18 -23.24 30.48 10.54
C ALA A 18 -22.78 30.94 9.14
N ALA A 19 -22.75 32.25 8.90
CA ALA A 19 -22.23 32.82 7.66
C ALA A 19 -20.72 32.59 7.52
N GLU A 20 -19.95 32.73 8.61
CA GLU A 20 -18.50 32.48 8.61
C GLU A 20 -18.16 31.00 8.44
N VAL A 21 -18.90 30.10 9.09
CA VAL A 21 -18.72 28.64 8.95
C VAL A 21 -19.09 28.16 7.55
N VAL A 22 -20.18 28.68 6.97
CA VAL A 22 -20.57 28.38 5.58
C VAL A 22 -19.54 28.96 4.60
N ASN A 23 -19.05 30.18 4.83
CA ASN A 23 -18.03 30.79 3.98
C ASN A 23 -16.69 30.04 4.06
N LEU A 24 -16.29 29.60 5.26
CA LEU A 24 -15.11 28.77 5.47
C LEU A 24 -15.25 27.40 4.81
N ALA A 25 -16.40 26.72 4.96
CA ALA A 25 -16.68 25.45 4.31
C ALA A 25 -16.68 25.56 2.79
N THR A 26 -17.23 26.66 2.25
CA THR A 26 -17.23 26.96 0.81
C THR A 26 -15.81 27.23 0.31
N THR A 27 -15.02 28.00 1.07
CA THR A 27 -13.61 28.30 0.76
C THR A 27 -12.76 27.03 0.79
N VAL A 28 -12.95 26.15 1.78
CA VAL A 28 -12.26 24.86 1.86
C VAL A 28 -12.67 23.94 0.71
N SER A 29 -13.97 23.87 0.38
CA SER A 29 -14.45 23.07 -0.76
C SER A 29 -13.88 23.55 -2.11
N GLN A 30 -13.84 24.87 -2.32
CA GLN A 30 -13.21 25.47 -3.50
C GLN A 30 -11.70 25.22 -3.55
N ALA A 31 -11.01 25.36 -2.41
CA ALA A 31 -9.58 25.07 -2.31
C ALA A 31 -9.27 23.60 -2.59
N VAL A 32 -10.06 22.66 -2.05
CA VAL A 32 -9.95 21.23 -2.33
C VAL A 32 -10.19 20.96 -3.81
N SER A 33 -11.24 21.52 -4.42
CA SER A 33 -11.54 21.35 -5.85
C SER A 33 -10.38 21.86 -6.74
N VAL A 34 -9.85 23.05 -6.43
CA VAL A 34 -8.70 23.62 -7.14
C VAL A 34 -7.45 22.76 -6.93
N PHE A 35 -7.23 22.24 -5.72
CA PHE A 35 -6.10 21.37 -5.39
C PHE A 35 -6.19 20.02 -6.11
N THR A 36 -7.35 19.35 -6.11
CA THR A 36 -7.58 18.10 -6.84
C THR A 36 -7.42 18.31 -8.34
N LYS A 37 -7.93 19.42 -8.88
CA LYS A 37 -7.73 19.78 -10.30
C LYS A 37 -6.28 20.06 -10.62
N THR A 38 -5.55 20.72 -9.72
CA THR A 38 -4.12 21.02 -9.88
C THR A 38 -3.26 19.75 -9.76
N LEU A 39 -3.58 18.84 -8.85
CA LEU A 39 -2.93 17.53 -8.72
C LEU A 39 -3.19 16.65 -9.93
N LYS A 40 -4.43 16.63 -10.44
CA LYS A 40 -4.75 15.96 -11.70
C LYS A 40 -3.95 16.55 -12.85
N THR A 41 -3.94 17.88 -12.98
CA THR A 41 -3.14 18.57 -14.01
C THR A 41 -1.63 18.33 -13.84
N ALA A 42 -1.12 18.23 -12.61
CA ALA A 42 0.29 17.94 -12.34
C ALA A 42 0.65 16.48 -12.61
N ARG A 43 -0.25 15.54 -12.31
CA ARG A 43 -0.15 14.12 -12.66
C ARG A 43 -0.20 13.93 -14.17
N ASP A 44 -1.12 14.60 -14.84
CA ASP A 44 -1.26 14.59 -16.30
C ASP A 44 -0.01 15.20 -16.96
N ARG A 45 0.50 16.34 -16.45
CA ARG A 45 1.78 16.91 -16.90
C ARG A 45 2.98 16.03 -16.58
N HIS A 46 2.93 15.25 -15.50
CA HIS A 46 4.01 14.32 -15.14
C HIS A 46 4.02 13.10 -16.06
N HIS A 47 2.85 12.56 -16.38
CA HIS A 47 2.67 11.50 -17.39
C HIS A 47 3.06 12.02 -18.77
N GLU A 48 2.60 13.21 -19.17
CA GLU A 48 2.98 13.85 -20.43
C GLU A 48 4.49 14.13 -20.49
N ALA A 49 5.12 14.58 -19.40
CA ALA A 49 6.57 14.76 -19.33
C ALA A 49 7.34 13.43 -19.37
N GLN A 50 6.78 12.35 -18.80
CA GLN A 50 7.34 11.00 -18.93
C GLN A 50 7.23 10.50 -20.37
N ASP A 51 6.09 10.69 -21.02
CA ASP A 51 5.87 10.33 -22.42
C ASP A 51 6.82 11.11 -23.33
N ILE A 52 6.94 12.44 -23.15
CA ILE A 52 7.89 13.27 -23.90
C ILE A 52 9.34 12.80 -23.66
N GLY A 53 9.68 12.49 -22.41
CA GLY A 53 11.00 11.98 -22.05
C GLY A 53 11.31 10.63 -22.70
N PHE A 54 10.34 9.73 -22.68
CA PHE A 54 10.42 8.40 -23.31
C PHE A 54 10.55 8.51 -24.82
N GLN A 55 9.72 9.32 -25.48
CA GLN A 55 9.78 9.57 -26.92
C GLN A 55 11.10 10.23 -27.34
N THR A 56 11.62 11.15 -26.52
CA THR A 56 12.93 11.77 -26.77
C THR A 56 14.06 10.75 -26.63
N TRP A 57 13.97 9.87 -25.64
CA TRP A 57 14.93 8.79 -25.45
C TRP A 57 14.88 7.78 -26.60
N MET A 58 13.69 7.36 -27.05
CA MET A 58 13.52 6.44 -28.18
C MET A 58 14.16 6.98 -29.45
N ARG A 59 13.88 8.24 -29.82
CA ARG A 59 14.52 8.87 -31.00
C ARG A 59 16.04 8.85 -30.91
N LYS A 60 16.60 9.08 -29.72
CA LYS A 60 18.05 9.00 -29.51
C LYS A 60 18.56 7.57 -29.53
N ALA A 61 17.75 6.59 -29.12
CA ALA A 61 18.08 5.18 -29.15
C ALA A 61 18.12 4.65 -30.59
N GLU A 62 17.10 4.98 -31.39
CA GLU A 62 17.07 4.71 -32.84
C GLU A 62 18.26 5.35 -33.56
N GLU A 63 18.62 6.59 -33.22
CA GLU A 63 19.79 7.27 -33.77
C GLU A 63 21.09 6.52 -33.43
N ARG A 64 21.28 6.09 -32.18
CA ARG A 64 22.44 5.29 -31.77
C ARG A 64 22.49 3.96 -32.52
N THR A 65 21.36 3.29 -32.68
CA THR A 65 21.24 2.05 -33.45
C THR A 65 21.62 2.25 -34.91
N ARG A 66 21.13 3.33 -35.54
CA ARG A 66 21.47 3.65 -36.93
C ARG A 66 22.97 3.87 -37.08
N ILE A 67 23.58 4.67 -36.20
CA ILE A 67 25.03 4.90 -36.18
C ILE A 67 25.80 3.59 -36.00
N TYR A 68 25.35 2.71 -35.10
CA TYR A 68 25.97 1.41 -34.88
C TYR A 68 26.00 0.55 -36.15
N TYR A 69 24.89 0.46 -36.88
CA TYR A 69 24.83 -0.35 -38.10
C TYR A 69 25.49 0.30 -39.32
N GLU A 70 25.53 1.64 -39.40
CA GLU A 70 26.17 2.37 -40.52
C GLU A 70 27.68 2.52 -40.35
N GLN A 71 28.15 2.78 -39.13
CA GLN A 71 29.52 3.20 -38.83
C GLN A 71 30.28 2.23 -37.92
N GLY A 72 29.60 1.21 -37.38
CA GLY A 72 30.16 0.27 -36.42
C GLY A 72 30.10 0.78 -34.97
N PRO A 73 30.65 0.01 -34.01
CA PRO A 73 30.64 0.38 -32.60
C PRO A 73 31.44 1.65 -32.33
N SER A 74 30.84 2.60 -31.60
CA SER A 74 31.47 3.90 -31.26
C SER A 74 32.42 3.83 -30.05
N GLY A 75 32.63 2.65 -29.49
CA GLY A 75 33.42 2.42 -28.27
C GLY A 75 33.42 0.95 -27.86
N PRO A 76 34.04 0.61 -26.72
CA PRO A 76 34.17 -0.78 -26.25
C PRO A 76 32.83 -1.43 -25.91
N VAL A 77 31.80 -0.62 -25.63
CA VAL A 77 30.42 -1.05 -25.46
C VAL A 77 29.50 -0.14 -26.28
N SER A 78 28.41 -0.70 -26.81
CA SER A 78 27.38 0.00 -27.57
C SER A 78 25.99 -0.43 -27.10
N TRP A 79 24.99 0.41 -27.35
CA TRP A 79 23.59 0.13 -27.00
C TRP A 79 22.76 0.13 -28.27
N VAL A 80 22.06 -0.97 -28.52
CA VAL A 80 21.27 -1.18 -29.73
C VAL A 80 19.80 -1.30 -29.37
N PHE A 81 19.01 -0.33 -29.80
CA PHE A 81 17.56 -0.30 -29.69
C PHE A 81 16.90 -1.47 -30.42
N THR A 82 15.95 -2.11 -29.75
CA THR A 82 15.20 -3.27 -30.21
C THR A 82 13.81 -3.26 -29.57
N HIS A 83 12.95 -4.20 -29.96
CA HIS A 83 11.62 -4.34 -29.40
C HIS A 83 11.15 -5.80 -29.34
N GLY A 84 10.15 -6.08 -28.50
CA GLY A 84 9.63 -7.43 -28.31
C GLY A 84 10.74 -8.39 -27.89
N THR A 85 10.74 -9.62 -28.40
CA THR A 85 11.73 -10.66 -28.05
C THR A 85 13.02 -10.63 -28.89
N GLU A 86 13.22 -9.59 -29.70
CA GLU A 86 14.39 -9.46 -30.57
C GLU A 86 15.66 -9.12 -29.77
N ILE A 87 16.71 -9.92 -29.99
CA ILE A 87 18.04 -9.71 -29.39
C ILE A 87 19.06 -9.45 -30.51
N PRO A 88 19.73 -8.28 -30.54
CA PRO A 88 20.71 -7.93 -31.56
C PRO A 88 21.88 -8.91 -31.67
N GLN A 89 22.46 -8.99 -32.87
CA GLN A 89 23.71 -9.74 -33.07
C GLN A 89 24.83 -9.10 -32.24
N ASN A 90 25.68 -9.94 -31.64
CA ASN A 90 26.75 -9.54 -30.71
C ASN A 90 26.26 -8.95 -29.37
N ALA A 91 24.99 -9.15 -29.00
CA ALA A 91 24.51 -8.84 -27.65
C ALA A 91 25.36 -9.57 -26.60
N LEU A 92 25.85 -8.83 -25.61
CA LEU A 92 26.72 -9.36 -24.57
C LEU A 92 25.92 -10.26 -23.63
N VAL A 93 26.24 -11.55 -23.58
CA VAL A 93 25.66 -12.48 -22.60
C VAL A 93 26.15 -12.09 -21.22
N CYS A 94 25.24 -11.65 -20.36
CA CYS A 94 25.56 -11.14 -19.01
C CYS A 94 25.13 -12.10 -17.90
N GLY A 95 24.43 -13.17 -18.24
CA GLY A 95 23.93 -14.15 -17.31
C GLY A 95 23.22 -15.31 -18.00
N GLU A 96 22.65 -16.20 -17.19
CA GLU A 96 21.87 -17.35 -17.62
C GLU A 96 20.66 -17.51 -16.69
N ASP A 97 19.51 -17.85 -17.25
CA ASP A 97 18.30 -18.16 -16.48
C ASP A 97 18.37 -19.60 -15.94
N ILE A 98 17.39 -19.99 -15.12
CA ILE A 98 17.33 -21.31 -14.45
C ILE A 98 17.38 -22.47 -15.47
N ASP A 99 16.83 -22.27 -16.65
CA ASP A 99 16.79 -23.25 -17.74
C ASP A 99 18.06 -23.25 -18.61
N GLY A 100 19.05 -22.43 -18.26
CA GLY A 100 20.29 -22.24 -19.02
C GLY A 100 20.17 -21.31 -20.23
N SER A 101 19.02 -20.66 -20.42
CA SER A 101 18.85 -19.69 -21.50
C SER A 101 19.67 -18.41 -21.24
N PRO A 102 20.29 -17.80 -22.27
CA PRO A 102 21.14 -16.64 -22.09
C PRO A 102 20.34 -15.39 -21.71
N LEU A 103 20.86 -14.63 -20.75
CA LEU A 103 20.32 -13.33 -20.32
C LEU A 103 21.23 -12.19 -20.75
N TYR A 104 20.62 -11.11 -21.23
CA TYR A 104 21.30 -9.91 -21.73
C TYR A 104 20.92 -8.70 -20.87
N VAL A 105 21.71 -7.63 -20.89
CA VAL A 105 21.33 -6.37 -20.24
C VAL A 105 20.45 -5.55 -21.18
N CYS A 106 19.24 -5.18 -20.73
CA CYS A 106 18.40 -4.20 -21.40
C CYS A 106 18.36 -2.88 -20.63
N ARG A 107 18.16 -1.75 -21.30
CA ARG A 107 17.84 -0.46 -20.66
C ARG A 107 16.70 0.26 -21.33
N THR A 108 15.99 1.07 -20.55
CA THR A 108 14.88 1.91 -21.02
C THR A 108 14.78 3.21 -20.22
N PHE A 109 14.03 4.18 -20.74
CA PHE A 109 13.73 5.40 -20.01
C PHE A 109 12.53 5.18 -19.08
N HIS A 110 12.70 5.49 -17.79
CA HIS A 110 11.63 5.41 -16.82
C HIS A 110 11.76 6.51 -15.78
N ARG A 111 10.66 7.24 -15.50
CA ARG A 111 10.57 8.26 -14.42
C ARG A 111 11.72 9.29 -14.38
N GLY A 112 12.20 9.73 -15.54
CA GLY A 112 13.26 10.75 -15.64
C GLY A 112 14.69 10.21 -15.60
N GLY A 113 14.85 8.90 -15.41
CA GLY A 113 16.14 8.20 -15.49
C GLY A 113 16.19 7.20 -16.64
N VAL A 114 17.36 6.59 -16.83
CA VAL A 114 17.56 5.42 -17.68
C VAL A 114 17.85 4.25 -16.77
N HIS A 115 16.93 3.29 -16.73
CA HIS A 115 17.00 2.12 -15.86
C HIS A 115 17.20 0.86 -16.71
N PHE A 116 17.81 -0.17 -16.11
CA PHE A 116 18.19 -1.37 -16.83
C PHE A 116 18.00 -2.63 -16.00
N GLY A 117 17.85 -3.75 -16.70
CA GLY A 117 17.58 -5.07 -16.14
C GLY A 117 18.00 -6.17 -17.10
N LYS A 118 17.15 -7.18 -17.26
CA LYS A 118 17.45 -8.39 -18.06
C LYS A 118 16.56 -8.50 -19.30
N ALA A 119 17.12 -8.99 -20.39
CA ALA A 119 16.40 -9.36 -21.61
C ALA A 119 16.64 -10.82 -21.94
N GLY A 120 15.68 -11.45 -22.59
CA GLY A 120 15.72 -12.87 -22.92
C GLY A 120 14.67 -13.22 -23.96
N ARG A 121 15.02 -14.14 -24.88
CA ARG A 121 14.11 -14.58 -25.95
C ARG A 121 12.88 -15.33 -25.42
N GLY A 122 12.97 -15.90 -24.21
CA GLY A 122 11.88 -16.61 -23.55
C GLY A 122 10.90 -15.72 -22.78
N PHE A 123 11.16 -14.41 -22.68
CA PHE A 123 10.29 -13.49 -21.94
C PHE A 123 9.10 -13.02 -22.78
N LYS A 124 7.95 -12.80 -22.13
CA LYS A 124 6.67 -12.42 -22.77
C LYS A 124 6.78 -11.15 -23.60
N THR A 125 7.40 -10.10 -23.07
CA THR A 125 7.65 -8.82 -23.76
C THR A 125 9.12 -8.65 -24.21
N GLY A 126 9.94 -9.67 -23.98
CA GLY A 126 11.37 -9.74 -24.30
C GLY A 126 12.34 -9.10 -23.31
N ALA A 127 11.91 -8.13 -22.51
CA ALA A 127 12.76 -7.51 -21.48
C ALA A 127 12.00 -7.06 -20.24
N MET A 128 12.75 -6.92 -19.15
CA MET A 128 12.24 -6.44 -17.86
C MET A 128 13.32 -5.77 -17.03
N PHE A 129 12.93 -4.81 -16.19
CA PHE A 129 13.84 -4.13 -15.28
C PHE A 129 13.26 -3.95 -13.88
N GLY A 130 14.15 -3.80 -12.90
CA GLY A 130 13.77 -3.58 -11.51
C GLY A 130 13.55 -2.11 -11.23
N TYR A 131 12.41 -1.77 -10.63
CA TYR A 131 12.15 -0.42 -10.13
C TYR A 131 11.12 -0.45 -9.00
N ASP A 132 11.38 0.29 -7.90
CA ASP A 132 10.50 0.36 -6.73
C ASP A 132 10.11 -1.03 -6.19
N CYS A 133 11.10 -1.93 -6.12
CA CYS A 133 10.98 -3.32 -5.67
C CYS A 133 10.11 -4.23 -6.55
N LYS A 134 9.74 -3.79 -7.76
CA LYS A 134 8.97 -4.57 -8.73
C LYS A 134 9.79 -4.87 -9.98
N GLU A 135 9.50 -6.00 -10.59
CA GLU A 135 9.92 -6.31 -11.96
C GLU A 135 8.89 -5.72 -12.93
N ILE A 136 9.34 -4.88 -13.86
CA ILE A 136 8.49 -4.21 -14.84
C ILE A 136 8.86 -4.75 -16.22
N GLU A 137 7.90 -5.41 -16.87
CA GLU A 137 8.01 -5.86 -18.26
C GLU A 137 7.98 -4.66 -19.22
N ILE A 138 8.85 -4.70 -20.22
CA ILE A 138 8.98 -3.65 -21.24
C ILE A 138 9.11 -4.28 -22.62
N GLU A 139 8.53 -3.60 -23.61
CA GLU A 139 8.57 -4.01 -25.01
C GLU A 139 9.64 -3.25 -25.80
N PHE A 140 9.93 -1.99 -25.46
CA PHE A 140 10.90 -1.15 -26.18
C PHE A 140 12.11 -0.84 -25.30
N TYR A 141 13.30 -1.23 -25.77
CA TYR A 141 14.51 -1.17 -24.96
C TYR A 141 15.78 -1.16 -25.82
N GLU A 142 16.91 -0.79 -25.24
CA GLU A 142 18.23 -1.02 -25.84
C GLU A 142 18.91 -2.22 -25.19
N VAL A 143 19.60 -3.04 -25.97
CA VAL A 143 20.44 -4.14 -25.48
C VAL A 143 21.91 -3.74 -25.52
N LEU A 144 22.65 -4.13 -24.48
CA LEU A 144 24.10 -3.94 -24.42
C LEU A 144 24.81 -4.88 -25.39
N VAL A 145 25.62 -4.30 -26.27
CA VAL A 145 26.43 -4.99 -27.27
C VAL A 145 27.90 -4.67 -26.99
N ALA A 146 28.73 -5.70 -26.90
CA ALA A 146 30.16 -5.54 -26.66
C ALA A 146 30.91 -6.77 -27.18
N GLU A 147 32.15 -6.55 -27.58
CA GLU A 147 33.08 -7.66 -27.81
C GLU A 147 33.49 -8.26 -26.47
N GLU A 148 33.52 -9.60 -26.38
CA GLU A 148 33.72 -10.29 -25.09
C GLU A 148 35.07 -9.95 -24.44
N TYR A 149 36.10 -9.65 -25.24
CA TYR A 149 37.42 -9.25 -24.73
C TYR A 149 37.48 -7.80 -24.23
N ALA A 150 36.51 -6.95 -24.60
CA ALA A 150 36.50 -5.53 -24.22
C ALA A 150 36.01 -5.31 -22.79
N VAL A 151 35.38 -6.32 -22.18
CA VAL A 151 34.77 -6.26 -20.86
C VAL A 151 35.14 -7.47 -20.02
N ARG A 152 35.05 -7.32 -18.70
CA ARG A 152 35.22 -8.43 -17.76
C ARG A 152 34.42 -8.20 -16.49
N TRP A 153 34.11 -9.29 -15.79
CA TRP A 153 33.36 -9.25 -14.54
C TRP A 153 34.31 -9.27 -13.35
N GLU A 154 34.15 -8.31 -12.44
CA GLU A 154 34.94 -8.18 -11.23
C GLU A 154 34.09 -8.37 -9.99
N THR A 155 34.56 -9.15 -9.02
CA THR A 155 33.84 -9.36 -7.76
C THR A 155 33.80 -8.07 -6.96
N ALA A 156 32.61 -7.58 -6.66
CA ALA A 156 32.42 -6.36 -5.90
C ALA A 156 32.32 -6.65 -4.39
N THR A 157 32.77 -5.69 -3.58
CA THR A 157 32.65 -5.74 -2.12
C THR A 157 31.78 -4.60 -1.62
N TYR A 158 31.07 -4.81 -0.52
CA TYR A 158 30.31 -3.78 0.18
C TYR A 158 31.19 -3.07 1.22
N PRO A 159 31.17 -1.72 1.32
CA PRO A 159 30.37 -0.77 0.53
C PRO A 159 30.88 -0.60 -0.91
N PHE A 160 29.96 -0.36 -1.85
CA PHE A 160 30.30 -0.16 -3.26
C PHE A 160 31.03 1.19 -3.45
N ILE A 161 32.25 1.16 -3.99
CA ILE A 161 33.07 2.35 -4.22
C ILE A 161 33.43 2.45 -5.70
N VAL A 162 32.82 3.42 -6.39
CA VAL A 162 32.91 3.67 -7.86
C VAL A 162 34.35 3.72 -8.41
N ARG A 163 35.39 3.91 -7.57
CA ARG A 163 36.78 4.07 -8.01
C ARG A 163 37.71 2.87 -7.79
N LYS A 164 37.24 1.72 -7.29
CA LYS A 164 38.14 0.71 -6.67
C LYS A 164 38.01 -0.74 -7.17
N TYR A 165 37.71 -0.97 -8.45
CA TYR A 165 37.52 -2.34 -9.00
C TYR A 165 38.60 -2.73 -10.01
N GLY A 166 39.60 -3.49 -9.55
CA GLY A 166 40.51 -4.26 -10.41
C GLY A 166 41.35 -3.48 -11.43
N GLY A 167 41.45 -2.15 -11.33
CA GLY A 167 42.12 -1.30 -12.32
C GLY A 167 41.26 -0.89 -13.52
N GLY A 168 40.12 -1.55 -13.75
CA GLY A 168 39.24 -1.29 -14.90
C GLY A 168 38.21 -0.18 -14.67
N THR A 169 37.74 0.41 -15.77
CA THR A 169 36.67 1.43 -15.75
C THR A 169 35.29 0.77 -15.66
N LEU A 170 34.47 1.13 -14.67
CA LEU A 170 33.10 0.61 -14.53
C LEU A 170 32.22 0.97 -15.74
N VAL A 171 31.40 0.01 -16.19
CA VAL A 171 30.43 0.25 -17.26
C VAL A 171 29.14 0.82 -16.67
N GLU A 172 28.84 2.08 -17.03
CA GLU A 172 27.58 2.74 -16.70
C GLU A 172 26.45 2.18 -17.56
N GLY A 173 25.41 1.65 -16.91
CA GLY A 173 24.22 1.11 -17.59
C GLY A 173 23.10 2.13 -17.77
N GLY A 174 23.10 3.17 -16.93
CA GLY A 174 22.07 4.20 -16.90
C GLY A 174 22.25 5.14 -15.72
N HIS A 175 21.21 5.91 -15.41
CA HIS A 175 21.24 6.90 -14.35
C HIS A 175 19.86 7.10 -13.73
N GLU A 176 19.85 7.51 -12.46
CA GLU A 176 18.66 7.95 -11.75
C GLU A 176 18.14 9.29 -12.29
N HIS A 177 16.94 9.68 -11.88
CA HIS A 177 16.32 10.96 -12.28
C HIS A 177 17.14 12.21 -11.90
N ASP A 178 18.00 12.11 -10.88
CA ASP A 178 18.89 13.19 -10.44
C ASP A 178 20.25 13.19 -11.17
N GLY A 179 20.45 12.25 -12.10
CA GLY A 179 21.67 12.04 -12.86
C GLY A 179 22.72 11.20 -12.15
N SER A 180 22.41 10.59 -11.00
CA SER A 180 23.33 9.66 -10.33
C SER A 180 23.53 8.39 -11.15
N PRO A 181 24.77 7.95 -11.40
CA PRO A 181 25.05 6.82 -12.29
C PRO A 181 24.67 5.48 -11.64
N LEU A 182 24.20 4.56 -12.48
CA LEU A 182 23.89 3.16 -12.17
C LEU A 182 24.84 2.26 -12.97
N PHE A 183 25.48 1.30 -12.30
CA PHE A 183 26.50 0.43 -12.88
C PHE A 183 26.00 -1.00 -13.06
N ILE A 184 26.45 -1.65 -14.13
CA ILE A 184 26.01 -3.00 -14.48
C ILE A 184 26.60 -4.00 -13.50
N ALA A 185 25.72 -4.79 -12.90
CA ALA A 185 26.06 -5.86 -11.99
C ALA A 185 25.44 -7.18 -12.43
N ARG A 186 25.93 -8.30 -11.90
CA ARG A 186 25.27 -9.59 -11.96
C ARG A 186 25.46 -10.34 -10.65
N ALA A 187 24.48 -11.17 -10.30
CA ALA A 187 24.54 -11.98 -9.10
C ALA A 187 23.92 -13.35 -9.35
N PHE A 188 24.47 -14.37 -8.70
CA PHE A 188 23.90 -15.71 -8.72
C PHE A 188 22.70 -15.78 -7.78
N TYR A 189 21.57 -16.25 -8.30
CA TYR A 189 20.35 -16.38 -7.52
C TYR A 189 19.48 -17.51 -8.09
N TRP A 190 19.01 -18.39 -7.21
CA TRP A 190 18.06 -19.45 -7.53
C TRP A 190 18.40 -20.31 -8.78
N GLY A 191 19.67 -20.68 -8.93
CA GLY A 191 20.10 -21.56 -10.02
C GLY A 191 20.45 -20.87 -11.34
N GLY A 192 20.36 -19.55 -11.41
CA GLY A 192 20.80 -18.74 -12.56
C GLY A 192 21.72 -17.58 -12.14
N THR A 193 22.38 -16.97 -13.13
CA THR A 193 23.15 -15.74 -12.95
C THR A 193 22.35 -14.59 -13.59
N HIS A 194 21.86 -13.66 -12.77
CA HIS A 194 20.96 -12.61 -13.25
C HIS A 194 21.66 -11.26 -13.33
N PRO A 195 21.58 -10.55 -14.49
CA PRO A 195 22.06 -9.18 -14.58
C PRO A 195 21.11 -8.22 -13.84
N GLY A 196 21.70 -7.17 -13.29
CA GLY A 196 21.04 -6.17 -12.46
C GLY A 196 21.88 -4.92 -12.31
N LYS A 197 21.55 -4.06 -11.35
CA LYS A 197 22.17 -2.74 -11.17
C LYS A 197 22.79 -2.59 -9.79
N THR A 198 23.85 -1.80 -9.69
CA THR A 198 24.43 -1.36 -8.42
C THR A 198 24.83 0.12 -8.49
N SER A 199 25.04 0.74 -7.34
CA SER A 199 25.52 2.12 -7.24
C SER A 199 26.08 2.40 -5.85
N SER A 200 26.67 3.58 -5.65
CA SER A 200 27.23 3.98 -4.35
C SER A 200 26.19 4.13 -3.24
N VAL A 201 24.89 4.20 -3.58
CA VAL A 201 23.79 4.31 -2.62
C VAL A 201 23.04 3.00 -2.39
N LEU A 202 23.28 2.00 -3.25
CA LEU A 202 22.71 0.66 -3.13
C LEU A 202 23.53 -0.21 -2.18
N LYS A 203 22.87 -1.19 -1.54
CA LYS A 203 23.51 -2.06 -0.54
C LYS A 203 24.12 -3.33 -1.14
N GLY A 204 24.06 -3.48 -2.46
CA GLY A 204 24.46 -4.67 -3.21
C GLY A 204 24.10 -4.52 -4.69
N ALA A 205 23.96 -5.64 -5.39
CA ALA A 205 23.34 -5.69 -6.71
C ALA A 205 21.84 -5.96 -6.59
N ASP A 206 21.03 -5.07 -7.15
CA ASP A 206 19.61 -5.27 -7.32
C ASP A 206 19.35 -6.03 -8.63
N ILE A 207 18.92 -7.28 -8.52
CA ILE A 207 18.54 -8.15 -9.66
C ILE A 207 17.03 -8.38 -9.69
N THR A 208 16.49 -8.77 -10.84
CA THR A 208 15.06 -9.09 -10.99
C THR A 208 14.84 -10.59 -11.12
N PHE A 209 13.86 -11.13 -10.40
CA PHE A 209 13.47 -12.53 -10.43
C PHE A 209 12.03 -12.73 -9.97
N ALA A 210 11.24 -13.54 -10.70
CA ALA A 210 9.88 -13.94 -10.33
C ALA A 210 8.97 -12.76 -9.88
N GLY A 211 8.96 -11.66 -10.64
CA GLY A 211 8.11 -10.49 -10.36
C GLY A 211 8.67 -9.51 -9.32
N LYS A 212 9.84 -9.76 -8.73
CA LYS A 212 10.42 -8.96 -7.63
C LYS A 212 11.86 -8.55 -7.90
N GLU A 213 12.30 -7.51 -7.20
CA GLU A 213 13.70 -7.06 -7.18
C GLU A 213 14.39 -7.53 -5.88
N TYR A 214 15.58 -8.12 -5.99
CA TYR A 214 16.36 -8.66 -4.87
C TYR A 214 17.72 -8.00 -4.79
N CYS A 215 18.08 -7.49 -3.60
CA CYS A 215 19.40 -6.91 -3.32
C CYS A 215 20.36 -7.99 -2.79
N LEU A 216 21.35 -8.39 -3.59
CA LEU A 216 22.35 -9.41 -3.26
C LEU A 216 23.71 -8.79 -2.93
N LYS A 217 24.37 -9.30 -1.88
CA LYS A 217 25.66 -8.78 -1.40
C LYS A 217 26.86 -9.40 -2.09
N ASP A 218 26.70 -10.63 -2.58
CA ASP A 218 27.70 -11.33 -3.38
C ASP A 218 27.34 -11.14 -4.84
N TYR A 219 28.10 -10.28 -5.52
CA TYR A 219 27.83 -9.90 -6.90
C TYR A 219 29.12 -9.49 -7.61
N GLN A 220 29.04 -9.45 -8.92
CA GLN A 220 30.09 -8.96 -9.79
C GLN A 220 29.62 -7.69 -10.50
N VAL A 221 30.55 -6.83 -10.86
CA VAL A 221 30.32 -5.63 -11.67
C VAL A 221 31.07 -5.71 -12.98
N LEU A 222 30.49 -5.11 -14.02
CA LEU A 222 31.09 -5.08 -15.35
C LEU A 222 32.09 -3.93 -15.44
N VAL A 223 33.33 -4.25 -15.81
CA VAL A 223 34.39 -3.27 -16.05
C VAL A 223 34.97 -3.43 -17.46
N LEU A 224 35.46 -2.34 -18.03
CA LEU A 224 36.24 -2.35 -19.26
C LEU A 224 37.62 -2.99 -19.00
N SER A 225 38.09 -3.78 -19.96
CA SER A 225 39.44 -4.34 -19.96
C SER A 225 40.44 -3.28 -20.45
N ASP A 226 41.51 -3.01 -19.70
CA ASP A 226 42.53 -2.04 -20.11
C ASP A 226 43.35 -2.56 -21.31
N PRO A 227 43.60 -1.74 -22.35
CA PRO A 227 44.57 -2.05 -23.37
C PRO A 227 45.99 -1.79 -22.83
N GLY A 228 46.63 -2.82 -22.26
CA GLY A 228 48.08 -2.86 -22.04
C GLY A 228 48.64 -1.88 -21.00
N SER A 229 48.89 -2.40 -19.80
CA SER A 229 49.78 -1.77 -18.81
C SER A 229 51.25 -1.90 -19.27
N ASP A 230 51.87 -0.79 -19.65
CA ASP A 230 53.31 -0.52 -19.49
C ASP A 230 53.55 0.97 -19.73
N LEU A 231 53.95 1.71 -18.69
CA LEU A 231 54.86 2.87 -18.65
C LEU A 231 54.61 3.75 -17.41
N ASP A 232 55.41 3.43 -16.39
CA ASP A 232 56.14 4.28 -15.42
C ASP A 232 55.50 5.46 -14.66
N MET A 233 55.73 5.34 -13.34
CA MET A 233 55.78 6.32 -12.26
C MET A 233 56.39 7.69 -12.62
N VAL A 234 55.95 8.77 -11.96
CA VAL A 234 56.78 9.66 -11.09
C VAL A 234 55.94 10.83 -10.49
N ASP A 235 55.94 10.85 -9.16
CA ASP A 235 56.05 11.95 -8.16
C ASP A 235 55.09 13.17 -8.13
N ASP A 236 54.49 13.33 -6.95
CA ASP A 236 53.67 14.44 -6.48
C ASP A 236 54.47 15.25 -5.45
N SER A 237 54.77 16.52 -5.71
CA SER A 237 55.05 17.47 -4.62
C SER A 237 54.79 18.94 -4.99
N LYS A 238 53.77 19.56 -4.37
CA LYS A 238 53.94 20.60 -3.34
C LYS A 238 52.64 21.37 -3.02
N VAL A 239 52.56 21.68 -1.74
CA VAL A 239 51.54 22.40 -0.96
C VAL A 239 51.82 23.91 -1.00
N LEU A 240 50.83 24.70 -0.51
CA LEU A 240 50.90 26.08 0.04
C LEU A 240 50.61 27.20 -0.99
N ASP A 241 49.88 28.28 -0.71
CA ASP A 241 49.05 28.72 0.42
C ASP A 241 48.38 30.06 0.00
N SER A 242 47.37 30.48 0.76
CA SER A 242 47.10 31.86 1.18
C SER A 242 46.40 32.91 0.25
N ASN A 243 45.20 33.26 0.73
CA ASN A 243 44.76 34.58 1.23
C ASN A 243 44.25 35.73 0.30
N ARG A 244 43.08 36.24 0.74
CA ARG A 244 42.57 37.64 0.93
C ARG A 244 42.69 38.61 -0.26
N GLY A 245 41.69 39.36 -0.70
CA GLY A 245 40.45 39.87 -0.08
C GLY A 245 40.56 41.39 0.03
N GLU A 246 39.64 42.17 -0.53
CA GLU A 246 39.33 43.54 -0.05
C GLU A 246 38.04 44.13 -0.63
N PHE A 247 37.41 44.94 0.21
CA PHE A 247 36.15 45.68 0.07
C PHE A 247 36.37 46.99 -0.70
N ASP A 248 35.29 47.56 -1.25
CA ASP A 248 35.06 49.01 -1.02
C ASP A 248 33.58 49.39 -1.15
N THR A 249 33.20 50.40 -0.36
CA THR A 249 31.85 50.93 -0.12
C THR A 249 31.69 52.34 -0.70
N ASP A 250 30.48 52.70 -1.12
CA ASP A 250 29.64 53.75 -0.48
C ASP A 250 28.90 54.74 -1.40
N SER A 251 27.71 55.14 -0.92
CA SER A 251 26.93 56.39 -1.14
C SER A 251 25.82 56.54 -2.23
N ASP A 252 24.76 57.26 -1.80
CA ASP A 252 23.29 57.30 -2.11
C ASP A 252 22.88 58.62 -2.88
N PRO A 253 21.61 59.12 -3.02
CA PRO A 253 20.27 58.61 -3.42
C PRO A 253 19.51 59.41 -4.56
N SER A 254 18.48 58.77 -5.17
CA SER A 254 17.17 59.28 -5.74
C SER A 254 17.08 60.17 -7.02
N PRO A 255 15.94 60.26 -7.77
CA PRO A 255 14.59 59.71 -7.58
C PRO A 255 13.97 58.93 -8.79
N VAL A 256 12.75 58.45 -8.54
CA VAL A 256 11.91 57.50 -9.28
C VAL A 256 11.33 58.01 -10.61
N THR A 257 11.49 57.20 -11.66
CA THR A 257 10.46 56.92 -12.68
C THR A 257 10.71 55.49 -13.17
N GLN A 258 9.76 54.58 -12.94
CA GLN A 258 9.88 53.16 -13.31
C GLN A 258 10.06 52.98 -14.83
N PRO A 259 11.18 52.41 -15.31
CA PRO A 259 11.22 51.70 -16.57
C PRO A 259 11.12 50.19 -16.28
N ARG A 260 11.04 49.35 -17.31
CA ARG A 260 11.31 47.92 -17.16
C ARG A 260 12.60 47.74 -16.34
N SER A 261 12.58 46.87 -15.33
CA SER A 261 13.67 46.73 -14.36
C SER A 261 15.02 46.74 -15.09
N ALA A 262 15.86 47.74 -14.84
CA ALA A 262 17.17 47.89 -15.48
C ALA A 262 18.03 46.62 -15.36
N THR A 263 17.76 45.80 -14.33
CA THR A 263 18.37 44.49 -14.11
C THR A 263 17.98 43.43 -15.15
N ILE A 264 16.76 43.49 -15.71
CA ILE A 264 16.31 42.57 -16.77
C ILE A 264 16.99 42.93 -18.09
N GLU A 265 17.01 44.22 -18.45
CA GLU A 265 17.69 44.68 -19.67
C GLU A 265 19.20 44.39 -19.61
N GLN A 266 19.83 44.56 -18.45
CA GLN A 266 21.22 44.17 -18.22
C GLN A 266 21.45 42.66 -18.35
N TRP A 267 20.50 41.83 -17.91
CA TRP A 267 20.59 40.38 -18.04
C TRP A 267 20.41 39.92 -19.49
N GLU A 268 19.45 40.49 -20.23
CA GLU A 268 19.21 40.19 -21.64
C GLU A 268 20.39 40.65 -22.52
N ASP A 269 20.99 41.82 -22.22
CA ASP A 269 22.19 42.28 -22.91
C ASP A 269 23.39 41.36 -22.63
N ALA A 270 23.57 40.90 -21.40
CA ALA A 270 24.61 39.92 -21.05
C ALA A 270 24.42 38.58 -21.77
N ASP A 271 23.17 38.11 -21.95
CA ASP A 271 22.85 36.91 -22.73
C ASP A 271 23.22 37.09 -24.20
N ALA A 272 22.86 38.23 -24.79
CA ALA A 272 23.22 38.57 -26.17
C ALA A 272 24.75 38.68 -26.39
N GLN A 273 25.49 39.24 -25.42
CA GLN A 273 26.96 39.30 -25.47
C GLN A 273 27.60 37.92 -25.37
N LEU A 274 27.05 37.02 -24.54
CA LEU A 274 27.53 35.65 -24.40
C LEU A 274 27.37 34.87 -25.72
N VAL A 275 26.22 34.99 -26.39
CA VAL A 275 25.97 34.37 -27.70
C VAL A 275 26.98 34.86 -28.74
N LYS A 276 27.27 36.16 -28.78
CA LYS A 276 28.28 36.75 -29.68
C LYS A 276 29.69 36.23 -29.38
N ALA A 277 30.06 36.11 -28.11
CA ALA A 277 31.37 35.61 -27.72
C ALA A 277 31.59 34.14 -28.12
N VAL A 278 30.55 33.31 -27.95
CA VAL A 278 30.58 31.89 -28.37
C VAL A 278 30.67 31.77 -29.89
N ALA A 279 29.92 32.57 -30.65
CA ALA A 279 30.00 32.59 -32.11
C ALA A 279 31.41 32.98 -32.60
N ARG A 280 32.00 34.03 -32.01
CA ARG A 280 33.38 34.46 -32.33
C ARG A 280 34.40 33.38 -32.00
N PHE A 281 34.27 32.70 -30.86
CA PHE A 281 35.16 31.59 -30.48
C PHE A 281 35.07 30.42 -31.49
N SER A 282 33.86 30.12 -31.97
CA SER A 282 33.64 29.11 -33.01
C SER A 282 34.31 29.49 -34.33
N GLU A 283 34.18 30.74 -34.78
CA GLU A 283 34.83 31.23 -36.00
C GLU A 283 36.36 31.17 -35.90
N THR A 284 36.92 31.62 -34.77
CA THR A 284 38.38 31.58 -34.57
C THR A 284 38.91 30.15 -34.44
N SER A 285 38.14 29.24 -33.86
CA SER A 285 38.48 27.81 -33.79
C SER A 285 38.47 27.16 -35.18
N ALA A 286 37.47 27.47 -36.02
CA ALA A 286 37.43 27.01 -37.41
C ALA A 286 38.55 27.63 -38.28
N SER A 287 38.96 28.86 -37.98
CA SER A 287 40.13 29.47 -38.62
C SER A 287 41.43 28.78 -38.20
N LEU A 288 41.55 28.37 -36.94
CA LEU A 288 42.70 27.63 -36.43
C LEU A 288 42.82 26.26 -37.10
N GLU A 289 41.70 25.55 -37.28
CA GLU A 289 41.64 24.27 -38.01
C GLU A 289 42.16 24.40 -39.44
N ARG A 290 41.75 25.45 -40.17
CA ARG A 290 42.16 25.66 -41.57
C ARG A 290 43.65 26.02 -41.74
N GLN A 291 44.28 26.60 -40.73
CA GLN A 291 45.67 27.08 -40.82
C GLN A 291 46.71 25.99 -40.53
N PHE A 292 46.33 24.90 -39.84
CA PHE A 292 47.26 23.84 -39.44
C PHE A 292 46.84 22.49 -40.04
N THR A 293 47.12 22.29 -41.33
CA THR A 293 46.72 21.07 -42.09
C THR A 293 47.87 20.09 -42.37
N THR A 294 49.12 20.40 -42.02
CA THR A 294 50.30 19.53 -42.27
C THR A 294 51.14 19.33 -41.01
N ARG A 295 51.55 18.08 -40.76
CA ARG A 295 52.38 17.66 -39.61
C ARG A 295 53.79 18.26 -39.73
N ASP A 296 54.14 19.13 -38.78
CA ASP A 296 55.51 19.61 -38.58
C ASP A 296 55.92 19.43 -37.11
N GLU A 297 57.21 19.21 -36.81
CA GLU A 297 57.71 18.82 -35.48
C GLU A 297 57.40 19.84 -34.35
N SER A 298 56.99 21.07 -34.69
CA SER A 298 56.57 22.08 -33.71
C SER A 298 55.10 21.96 -33.23
N THR A 299 54.33 20.97 -33.69
CA THR A 299 52.88 20.84 -33.40
C THR A 299 52.52 20.20 -32.06
N TYR A 300 53.46 19.54 -31.37
CA TYR A 300 53.19 18.87 -30.08
C TYR A 300 52.84 19.86 -28.94
N ASN A 301 53.43 21.07 -28.96
CA ASN A 301 53.10 22.16 -28.03
C ASN A 301 51.76 22.85 -28.33
N LEU A 302 51.19 22.67 -29.53
CA LEU A 302 49.91 23.27 -29.91
C LEU A 302 48.74 22.41 -29.43
N ALA A 303 48.82 21.08 -29.59
CA ALA A 303 47.79 20.13 -29.15
C ALA A 303 47.56 20.23 -27.63
N THR A 304 48.63 20.18 -26.84
CA THR A 304 48.57 20.31 -25.37
C THR A 304 47.99 21.65 -24.90
N ARG A 305 48.25 22.75 -25.64
CA ARG A 305 47.64 24.07 -25.37
C ARG A 305 46.16 24.12 -25.74
N ILE A 306 45.76 23.49 -26.84
CA ILE A 306 44.34 23.36 -27.23
C ILE A 306 43.60 22.55 -26.17
N ASP A 307 44.13 21.40 -25.77
CA ASP A 307 43.52 20.52 -24.76
C ASP A 307 43.40 21.22 -23.40
N SER A 308 44.45 21.92 -22.97
CA SER A 308 44.42 22.71 -21.72
C SER A 308 43.39 23.83 -21.77
N SER A 309 43.28 24.53 -22.91
CA SER A 309 42.32 25.61 -23.12
C SER A 309 40.88 25.08 -23.16
N LEU A 310 40.62 23.98 -23.86
CA LEU A 310 39.31 23.33 -23.93
C LEU A 310 38.89 22.79 -22.56
N HIS A 311 39.80 22.14 -21.83
CA HIS A 311 39.53 21.64 -20.48
C HIS A 311 39.20 22.78 -19.50
N TYR A 312 39.98 23.86 -19.52
CA TYR A 312 39.73 25.04 -18.68
C TYR A 312 38.39 25.71 -19.03
N LEU A 313 38.11 25.89 -20.32
CA LEU A 313 36.87 26.47 -20.81
C LEU A 313 35.66 25.63 -20.41
N GLN A 314 35.71 24.31 -20.60
CA GLN A 314 34.64 23.39 -20.22
C GLN A 314 34.37 23.42 -18.72
N LYS A 315 35.42 23.37 -17.89
CA LYS A 315 35.30 23.42 -16.41
C LYS A 315 34.73 24.75 -15.93
N SER A 316 35.19 25.86 -16.50
CA SER A 316 34.74 27.21 -16.12
C SER A 316 33.29 27.47 -16.56
N MET A 317 32.93 27.13 -17.80
CA MET A 317 31.57 27.26 -18.32
C MET A 317 30.57 26.40 -17.54
N GLN A 318 30.91 25.14 -17.22
CA GLN A 318 30.03 24.28 -16.41
C GLN A 318 29.73 24.87 -15.04
N LYS A 319 30.74 25.45 -14.36
CA LYS A 319 30.57 26.07 -13.04
C LYS A 319 29.63 27.30 -13.12
N GLN A 320 29.84 28.17 -14.10
CA GLN A 320 29.08 29.42 -14.25
C GLN A 320 27.66 29.21 -14.79
N ILE A 321 27.46 28.25 -15.71
CA ILE A 321 26.12 27.89 -16.20
C ILE A 321 25.30 27.25 -15.07
N ARG A 322 25.92 26.41 -14.23
CA ARG A 322 25.23 25.76 -13.11
C ARG A 322 24.76 26.77 -12.05
N SER A 323 25.60 27.75 -11.68
CA SER A 323 25.22 28.82 -10.75
C SER A 323 24.11 29.70 -11.31
N SER A 324 24.21 30.08 -12.60
CA SER A 324 23.21 30.90 -13.29
C SER A 324 21.87 30.20 -13.43
N LYS A 325 21.85 28.91 -13.83
CA LYS A 325 20.62 28.10 -13.89
C LYS A 325 19.95 27.97 -12.53
N LEU A 326 20.73 27.77 -11.46
CA LEU A 326 20.21 27.72 -10.09
C LEU A 326 19.59 29.05 -9.66
N ALA A 327 20.23 30.18 -9.97
CA ALA A 327 19.73 31.50 -9.65
C ALA A 327 18.43 31.81 -10.41
N LEU A 328 18.38 31.54 -11.72
CA LEU A 328 17.19 31.73 -12.54
C LEU A 328 16.04 30.80 -12.12
N ALA A 329 16.32 29.54 -11.77
CA ALA A 329 15.32 28.63 -11.24
C ALA A 329 14.75 29.11 -9.89
N LYS A 330 15.58 29.64 -9.00
CA LYS A 330 15.12 30.26 -7.74
C LYS A 330 14.24 31.49 -7.99
N THR A 331 14.63 32.37 -8.92
CA THR A 331 13.85 33.57 -9.28
C THR A 331 12.52 33.18 -9.93
N ARG A 332 12.52 32.22 -10.85
CA ARG A 332 11.30 31.65 -11.45
C ARG A 332 10.39 31.04 -10.38
N ASN A 333 10.92 30.23 -9.48
CA ASN A 333 10.13 29.56 -8.44
C ASN A 333 9.54 30.56 -7.43
N ARG A 334 10.20 31.70 -7.18
CA ARG A 334 9.67 32.79 -6.35
C ARG A 334 8.60 33.62 -7.06
N THR A 335 8.68 33.76 -8.38
CA THR A 335 7.77 34.58 -9.20
C THR A 335 6.56 33.80 -9.70
N ALA A 336 6.67 32.48 -9.88
CA ALA A 336 5.57 31.56 -10.20
C ALA A 336 4.67 31.33 -8.96
N ARG A 337 3.93 32.37 -8.57
CA ARG A 337 2.92 32.33 -7.50
C ARG A 337 1.76 31.41 -7.88
N SER A 338 1.54 30.32 -7.13
CA SER A 338 0.20 29.73 -6.98
C SER A 338 0.06 28.78 -5.79
N ILE A 339 1.09 28.00 -5.41
CA ILE A 339 0.95 26.98 -4.32
C ILE A 339 1.68 27.36 -3.02
N LEU A 340 2.65 28.27 -3.08
CA LEU A 340 3.39 28.78 -1.91
C LEU A 340 2.64 29.90 -1.15
N ALA A 341 1.41 30.22 -1.57
CA ALA A 341 0.56 31.24 -0.92
C ALA A 341 -0.40 30.64 0.12
N ILE A 342 -0.46 29.32 0.25
CA ILE A 342 -1.29 28.64 1.27
C ILE A 342 -0.53 28.68 2.59
N PRO A 343 -1.14 29.17 3.69
CA PRO A 343 -0.54 29.12 5.02
C PRO A 343 -0.13 27.69 5.40
N GLY A 344 0.98 27.53 6.11
CA GLY A 344 1.53 26.22 6.47
C GLY A 344 0.54 25.35 7.26
N GLU A 345 -0.35 25.98 8.02
CA GLU A 345 -1.41 25.34 8.81
C GLU A 345 -2.45 24.69 7.90
N VAL A 346 -2.93 25.41 6.88
CA VAL A 346 -3.89 24.89 5.90
C VAL A 346 -3.26 23.77 5.08
N LEU A 347 -1.98 23.92 4.72
CA LEU A 347 -1.25 22.89 4.00
C LEU A 347 -1.05 21.63 4.87
N SER A 348 -0.83 21.78 6.17
CA SER A 348 -0.72 20.67 7.12
C SER A 348 -2.03 19.88 7.22
N GLU A 349 -3.17 20.56 7.28
CA GLU A 349 -4.49 19.91 7.29
C GLU A 349 -4.76 19.13 5.99
N ILE A 350 -4.44 19.73 4.83
CA ILE A 350 -4.56 19.04 3.54
C ILE A 350 -3.68 17.78 3.52
N PHE A 351 -2.45 17.88 4.04
CA PHE A 351 -1.53 16.75 4.12
C PHE A 351 -2.04 15.65 5.05
N LEU A 352 -2.65 16.00 6.18
CA LEU A 352 -3.27 15.05 7.10
C LEU A 352 -4.40 14.28 6.42
N CYS A 353 -5.30 14.98 5.72
CA CYS A 353 -6.38 14.35 4.96
C CYS A 353 -5.84 13.39 3.91
N PHE A 354 -4.79 13.77 3.17
CA PHE A 354 -4.20 12.90 2.17
C PHE A 354 -3.52 11.67 2.79
N VAL A 355 -2.66 11.87 3.79
CA VAL A 355 -1.86 10.79 4.39
C VAL A 355 -2.75 9.75 5.06
N TYR A 356 -3.76 10.19 5.81
CA TYR A 356 -4.67 9.32 6.55
C TYR A 356 -5.99 9.02 5.84
N ASP A 357 -6.12 9.36 4.54
CA ASP A 357 -7.36 9.13 3.79
C ASP A 357 -7.80 7.65 3.92
N PRO A 358 -9.00 7.38 4.49
CA PRO A 358 -9.51 6.03 4.64
C PRO A 358 -9.88 5.38 3.31
N ILE A 359 -10.13 6.17 2.27
CA ILE A 359 -10.53 5.72 0.94
C ILE A 359 -9.26 5.68 0.08
N HIS A 360 -8.97 4.53 -0.52
CA HIS A 360 -7.96 4.43 -1.58
C HIS A 360 -8.69 4.56 -2.92
N GLU A 361 -8.07 5.21 -3.92
CA GLU A 361 -8.61 5.37 -5.28
C GLU A 361 -8.94 4.00 -5.95
N GLU A 362 -8.48 2.88 -5.37
CA GLU A 362 -8.73 1.50 -5.79
C GLU A 362 -9.97 0.83 -5.12
N ALA A 363 -10.75 1.54 -4.30
CA ALA A 363 -11.86 0.98 -3.50
C ALA A 363 -13.17 0.79 -4.31
N ALA A 364 -13.13 -0.01 -5.37
CA ALA A 364 -14.33 -0.65 -5.95
C ALA A 364 -14.79 -1.85 -5.10
N SER A 365 -13.92 -2.41 -4.26
CA SER A 365 -14.19 -3.55 -3.40
C SER A 365 -14.19 -3.11 -1.94
N SER A 366 -15.21 -3.52 -1.19
CA SER A 366 -15.36 -3.33 0.27
C SER A 366 -14.34 -4.17 1.07
N LEU A 367 -13.13 -4.35 0.54
CA LEU A 367 -12.14 -5.26 1.08
C LEU A 367 -11.37 -4.63 2.22
N SER A 368 -11.31 -5.41 3.29
CA SER A 368 -10.57 -5.17 4.51
C SER A 368 -9.06 -5.06 4.23
N ILE A 369 -8.48 -3.84 4.29
CA ILE A 369 -7.03 -3.65 4.12
C ILE A 369 -6.30 -4.05 5.41
N SER A 370 -5.29 -4.93 5.30
CA SER A 370 -4.48 -5.33 6.46
C SER A 370 -3.75 -4.13 7.10
N MET A 371 -3.53 -4.21 8.42
CA MET A 371 -2.83 -3.19 9.21
C MET A 371 -1.47 -2.85 8.62
N GLU A 372 -0.71 -3.86 8.21
CA GLU A 372 0.60 -3.70 7.57
C GLU A 372 0.50 -2.88 6.28
N ARG A 373 -0.43 -3.24 5.40
CA ARG A 373 -0.64 -2.54 4.14
C ARG A 373 -1.09 -1.11 4.36
N ARG A 374 -1.98 -0.88 5.33
CA ARG A 374 -2.44 0.46 5.73
C ARG A 374 -1.30 1.34 6.22
N VAL A 375 -0.45 0.84 7.12
CA VAL A 375 0.74 1.55 7.59
C VAL A 375 1.69 1.86 6.43
N SER A 376 1.89 0.91 5.52
CA SER A 376 2.71 1.10 4.33
C SER A 376 2.21 2.26 3.46
N ILE A 377 0.90 2.33 3.22
CA ILE A 377 0.26 3.40 2.45
C ILE A 377 0.47 4.77 3.12
N ILE A 378 0.27 4.87 4.43
CA ILE A 378 0.48 6.11 5.22
C ILE A 378 1.89 6.65 4.98
N TYR A 379 2.92 5.80 5.17
CA TYR A 379 4.31 6.24 4.99
C TYR A 379 4.65 6.55 3.53
N ARG A 380 4.12 5.77 2.58
CA ARG A 380 4.30 6.05 1.15
C ARG A 380 3.75 7.42 0.78
N ARG A 381 2.53 7.76 1.23
CA ARG A 381 1.89 9.07 1.01
C ARG A 381 2.69 10.20 1.67
N LEU A 382 3.12 10.01 2.92
CA LEU A 382 3.93 10.98 3.65
C LEU A 382 5.26 11.29 2.95
N TYR A 383 6.01 10.26 2.54
CA TYR A 383 7.27 10.46 1.82
C TYR A 383 7.07 11.05 0.42
N SER A 384 5.94 10.76 -0.23
CA SER A 384 5.58 11.37 -1.51
C SER A 384 5.43 12.89 -1.35
N LEU A 385 4.72 13.36 -0.31
CA LEU A 385 4.60 14.79 -0.01
C LEU A 385 5.97 15.45 0.27
N MET A 386 6.83 14.78 1.03
CA MET A 386 8.19 15.26 1.32
C MET A 386 9.11 15.30 0.09
N GLY A 387 8.76 14.57 -0.97
CA GLY A 387 9.47 14.52 -2.25
C GLY A 387 9.14 15.68 -3.18
N VAL A 388 8.04 16.40 -2.97
CA VAL A 388 7.55 17.43 -3.90
C VAL A 388 8.45 18.66 -3.95
N CYS A 389 8.66 19.34 -2.81
CA CYS A 389 9.54 20.50 -2.72
C CYS A 389 10.02 20.73 -1.28
N VAL A 390 10.99 21.63 -1.10
CA VAL A 390 11.57 21.96 0.21
C VAL A 390 10.51 22.51 1.17
N SER A 391 9.64 23.41 0.72
CA SER A 391 8.59 23.99 1.58
C SER A 391 7.61 22.92 2.09
N TRP A 392 7.19 21.98 1.24
CA TRP A 392 6.29 20.88 1.64
C TRP A 392 6.99 19.93 2.61
N ARG A 393 8.27 19.64 2.36
CA ARG A 393 9.09 18.87 3.29
C ARG A 393 9.18 19.55 4.65
N ASP A 394 9.37 20.86 4.71
CA ASP A 394 9.43 21.61 5.97
C ASP A 394 8.09 21.57 6.72
N VAL A 395 6.97 21.67 6.02
CA VAL A 395 5.63 21.46 6.60
C VAL A 395 5.48 20.04 7.15
N CYS A 396 5.85 19.00 6.40
CA CYS A 396 5.80 17.61 6.87
C CYS A 396 6.73 17.35 8.08
N LEU A 397 7.86 18.04 8.18
CA LEU A 397 8.81 17.90 9.29
C LEU A 397 8.39 18.67 10.55
N THR A 398 7.64 19.75 10.39
CA THR A 398 7.14 20.57 11.51
C THR A 398 5.80 20.06 12.05
N CYS A 399 4.95 19.50 11.19
CA CYS A 399 3.66 18.94 11.55
C CYS A 399 3.79 17.56 12.21
N GLY A 400 3.89 17.54 13.55
CA GLY A 400 4.05 16.32 14.34
C GLY A 400 2.91 15.30 14.20
N THR A 401 1.68 15.75 13.93
CA THR A 401 0.51 14.88 13.76
C THR A 401 0.59 13.95 12.55
N LEU A 402 1.39 14.27 11.53
CA LEU A 402 1.67 13.37 10.39
C LEU A 402 2.51 12.16 10.81
N TRP A 403 3.12 12.20 11.99
CA TRP A 403 3.98 11.16 12.55
C TRP A 403 3.31 10.43 13.73
N SER A 404 1.99 10.60 13.93
CA SER A 404 1.25 10.02 15.06
C SER A 404 1.19 8.49 15.03
N VAL A 405 1.29 7.88 13.85
CA VAL A 405 1.31 6.41 13.68
C VAL A 405 2.75 5.92 13.74
N VAL A 406 3.09 5.21 14.81
CA VAL A 406 4.44 4.69 15.06
C VAL A 406 4.47 3.20 14.66
N PRO A 407 5.17 2.85 13.57
CA PRO A 407 5.26 1.47 13.11
C PRO A 407 6.36 0.73 13.86
N LEU A 408 6.07 -0.49 14.30
CA LEU A 408 7.06 -1.50 14.66
C LEU A 408 6.83 -2.71 13.75
N ILE A 409 7.16 -2.52 12.48
CA ILE A 409 6.96 -3.49 11.39
C ILE A 409 8.34 -3.79 10.76
N ASP A 410 8.61 -5.05 10.43
CA ASP A 410 9.86 -5.44 9.78
C ASP A 410 9.89 -4.93 8.31
N PRO A 411 10.97 -4.24 7.88
CA PRO A 411 11.17 -3.86 6.48
C PRO A 411 11.18 -5.02 5.47
N GLY A 412 11.31 -6.28 5.90
CA GLY A 412 11.26 -7.45 5.01
C GLY A 412 9.88 -7.75 4.41
N ILE A 413 8.80 -7.20 4.98
CA ILE A 413 7.41 -7.47 4.55
C ILE A 413 6.70 -6.18 4.07
N SER A 414 7.16 -5.00 4.50
CA SER A 414 6.56 -3.70 4.17
C SER A 414 7.55 -2.72 3.54
N LEU A 415 7.09 -1.87 2.60
CA LEU A 415 7.82 -0.72 2.00
C LEU A 415 8.24 0.37 3.02
N VAL A 416 8.10 0.11 4.32
CA VAL A 416 8.38 1.06 5.41
C VAL A 416 9.89 1.10 5.68
N LYS A 417 10.49 2.29 5.61
CA LYS A 417 11.93 2.48 5.88
C LYS A 417 12.29 1.98 7.30
N PRO A 418 13.45 1.32 7.50
CA PRO A 418 13.84 0.74 8.80
C PRO A 418 13.88 1.70 10.00
N LEU A 419 14.07 3.01 9.76
CA LEU A 419 14.18 4.05 10.79
C LEU A 419 12.83 4.75 11.10
N SER A 420 11.71 4.25 10.54
CA SER A 420 10.42 4.93 10.67
C SER A 420 9.94 5.02 12.12
N THR A 421 10.20 4.00 12.96
CA THR A 421 9.86 4.02 14.40
C THR A 421 10.51 5.20 15.13
N ASP A 422 11.84 5.30 15.07
CA ASP A 422 12.62 6.32 15.78
C ASP A 422 12.33 7.72 15.25
N LEU A 423 12.17 7.87 13.93
CA LEU A 423 11.84 9.13 13.30
C LEU A 423 10.45 9.61 13.73
N SER A 424 9.47 8.72 13.83
CA SER A 424 8.12 9.08 14.25
C SER A 424 8.09 9.51 15.71
N LEU A 425 8.75 8.77 16.60
CA LEU A 425 8.85 9.14 18.02
C LEU A 425 9.49 10.53 18.21
N LYS A 426 10.56 10.82 17.47
CA LYS A 426 11.26 12.12 17.50
C LYS A 426 10.43 13.26 16.90
N ARG A 427 9.65 13.00 15.86
CA ARG A 427 8.91 14.03 15.10
C ARG A 427 7.51 14.30 15.63
N ALA A 428 6.85 13.31 16.23
CA ALA A 428 5.47 13.47 16.64
C ALA A 428 5.27 14.52 17.75
N ARG A 429 6.32 14.86 18.53
CA ARG A 429 6.46 15.95 19.52
C ARG A 429 5.36 16.11 20.60
N GLY A 430 4.20 15.46 20.45
CA GLY A 430 3.03 15.53 21.34
C GLY A 430 2.61 14.16 21.88
N LYS A 431 1.42 14.14 22.49
CA LYS A 431 0.71 12.96 23.01
C LYS A 431 -0.40 12.53 22.03
N GLY A 432 -0.91 11.31 22.16
CA GLY A 432 -1.95 10.79 21.26
C GLY A 432 -1.41 9.90 20.14
N LEU A 433 -0.34 9.16 20.41
CA LEU A 433 0.30 8.29 19.42
C LEU A 433 -0.44 6.95 19.26
N TYR A 434 -0.36 6.41 18.05
CA TYR A 434 -0.92 5.12 17.67
C TYR A 434 0.22 4.15 17.40
N LEU A 435 0.34 3.11 18.21
CA LEU A 435 1.34 2.08 18.00
C LEU A 435 0.77 1.00 17.07
N ALA A 436 1.48 0.69 16.00
CA ALA A 436 1.15 -0.40 15.08
C ALA A 436 2.30 -1.41 15.04
N VAL A 437 2.11 -2.57 15.69
CA VAL A 437 3.14 -3.60 15.82
C VAL A 437 2.79 -4.83 15.00
N PHE A 438 3.68 -5.20 14.09
CA PHE A 438 3.62 -6.44 13.34
C PHE A 438 4.99 -7.12 13.38
N LEU A 439 5.09 -8.25 14.09
CA LEU A 439 6.37 -8.87 14.43
C LEU A 439 6.62 -10.18 13.67
N PRO A 440 7.67 -10.21 12.85
CA PRO A 440 8.45 -11.41 12.56
C PRO A 440 9.89 -11.22 13.06
N ASN A 441 10.40 -12.20 13.81
CA ASN A 441 11.82 -12.40 14.15
C ASN A 441 12.59 -11.19 14.74
N ASN A 442 12.41 -11.02 16.06
CA ASN A 442 13.35 -10.41 17.02
C ASN A 442 13.50 -8.86 17.04
N PRO A 443 12.71 -8.13 17.85
CA PRO A 443 12.57 -6.67 17.78
C PRO A 443 13.37 -5.87 18.83
N HIS A 444 14.33 -6.48 19.53
CA HIS A 444 14.89 -5.97 20.80
C HIS A 444 15.35 -4.50 20.79
N SER A 445 16.07 -4.02 19.78
CA SER A 445 16.63 -2.64 19.81
C SER A 445 15.58 -1.53 19.62
N ARG A 446 14.58 -1.74 18.77
CA ARG A 446 13.50 -0.76 18.53
C ARG A 446 12.49 -0.72 19.68
N LEU A 447 12.34 -1.83 20.39
CA LEU A 447 11.46 -1.92 21.55
C LEU A 447 11.94 -1.06 22.71
N GLU A 448 13.23 -1.11 23.05
CA GLU A 448 13.76 -0.34 24.18
C GLU A 448 13.62 1.18 23.97
N ALA A 449 13.77 1.67 22.72
CA ALA A 449 13.52 3.07 22.38
C ALA A 449 12.05 3.50 22.59
N MET A 450 11.10 2.61 22.28
CA MET A 450 9.66 2.87 22.43
C MET A 450 9.22 2.80 23.90
N LEU A 451 9.80 1.92 24.73
CA LEU A 451 9.36 1.72 26.12
C LEU A 451 9.43 3.00 26.95
N GLY A 452 10.40 3.89 26.68
CA GLY A 452 10.52 5.20 27.34
C GLY A 452 9.45 6.23 26.95
N ASP A 453 8.72 6.01 25.86
CA ASP A 453 7.69 6.91 25.32
C ASP A 453 6.26 6.37 25.51
N LEU A 454 6.06 5.27 26.24
CA LEU A 454 4.76 4.58 26.38
C LEU A 454 3.63 5.49 26.88
N SER A 455 3.92 6.47 27.72
CA SER A 455 2.95 7.45 28.23
C SER A 455 2.31 8.33 27.15
N ARG A 456 2.91 8.41 25.95
CA ARG A 456 2.42 9.24 24.83
C ARG A 456 1.39 8.52 23.96
N PHE A 457 1.23 7.21 24.11
CA PHE A 457 0.34 6.39 23.29
C PHE A 457 -1.09 6.35 23.84
N THR A 458 -2.06 6.57 22.97
CA THR A 458 -3.50 6.48 23.26
C THR A 458 -4.13 5.21 22.68
N ALA A 459 -3.50 4.61 21.66
CA ALA A 459 -3.93 3.39 21.03
C ALA A 459 -2.74 2.45 20.79
N ILE A 460 -2.91 1.16 21.10
CA ILE A 460 -1.92 0.12 20.88
C ILE A 460 -2.54 -1.01 20.07
N ASN A 461 -2.00 -1.25 18.88
CA ASN A 461 -2.39 -2.35 17.99
C ASN A 461 -1.23 -3.35 17.90
N LEU A 462 -1.42 -4.53 18.47
CA LEU A 462 -0.44 -5.63 18.42
C LEU A 462 -1.01 -6.78 17.62
N HIS A 463 -0.28 -7.22 16.59
CA HIS A 463 -0.64 -8.40 15.82
C HIS A 463 0.58 -9.26 15.51
N GLN A 464 0.42 -10.57 15.55
CA GLN A 464 1.45 -11.55 15.20
C GLN A 464 0.96 -12.46 14.07
N LYS A 465 1.79 -12.76 13.06
CA LYS A 465 1.47 -13.79 12.07
C LYS A 465 1.53 -15.18 12.73
N ASN A 466 0.55 -16.04 12.42
CA ASN A 466 0.43 -17.39 12.98
C ASN A 466 1.75 -18.16 12.83
N HIS A 467 2.47 -18.38 13.94
CA HIS A 467 3.63 -19.26 13.98
C HIS A 467 3.26 -20.54 14.72
N TYR A 468 3.65 -21.68 14.15
CA TYR A 468 3.47 -23.02 14.72
C TYR A 468 4.37 -23.31 15.93
N SER A 469 5.20 -22.35 16.38
CA SER A 469 6.14 -22.55 17.48
C SER A 469 5.52 -22.23 18.83
N THR A 470 5.71 -23.15 19.77
CA THR A 470 5.17 -23.15 21.14
C THR A 470 6.05 -22.43 22.16
N GLU A 471 7.18 -21.84 21.75
CA GLU A 471 8.14 -21.17 22.63
C GLU A 471 7.93 -19.65 22.64
N SER A 472 8.24 -19.01 23.78
CA SER A 472 8.00 -17.59 24.10
C SER A 472 8.15 -16.67 22.88
N THR A 473 7.02 -16.20 22.35
CA THR A 473 7.05 -15.31 21.20
C THR A 473 7.43 -13.91 21.68
N PRO A 474 8.29 -13.16 20.94
CA PRO A 474 8.62 -11.77 21.27
C PRO A 474 7.40 -10.87 21.50
N PHE A 475 6.25 -11.26 20.94
CA PHE A 475 4.95 -10.65 21.18
C PHE A 475 4.51 -10.75 22.64
N ILE A 476 4.59 -11.93 23.28
CA ILE A 476 4.16 -12.14 24.67
C ILE A 476 5.05 -11.36 25.63
N ASP A 477 6.36 -11.32 25.35
CA ASP A 477 7.31 -10.52 26.13
C ASP A 477 7.02 -9.02 26.00
N LEU A 478 6.75 -8.55 24.79
CA LEU A 478 6.36 -7.17 24.53
C LEU A 478 5.07 -6.80 25.27
N LEU A 479 4.04 -7.63 25.15
CA LEU A 479 2.78 -7.42 25.84
C LEU A 479 3.00 -7.38 27.37
N ALA A 480 3.84 -8.27 27.91
CA ALA A 480 4.16 -8.26 29.33
C ALA A 480 4.86 -6.96 29.76
N LYS A 481 5.83 -6.47 28.97
CA LYS A 481 6.52 -5.19 29.24
C LYS A 481 5.56 -4.00 29.18
N ILE A 482 4.66 -3.96 28.19
CA ILE A 482 3.63 -2.93 28.05
C ILE A 482 2.70 -2.97 29.28
N LEU A 483 2.13 -4.12 29.62
CA LEU A 483 1.20 -4.25 30.75
C LEU A 483 1.83 -3.91 32.11
N LYS A 484 3.12 -4.20 32.29
CA LYS A 484 3.87 -3.86 33.51
C LYS A 484 4.22 -2.36 33.60
N SER A 485 4.18 -1.62 32.50
CA SER A 485 4.53 -0.20 32.52
C SER A 485 3.52 0.61 33.33
N VAL A 486 4.01 1.30 34.35
CA VAL A 486 3.23 2.17 35.26
C VAL A 486 2.70 3.42 34.53
N GLU A 487 3.22 3.71 33.34
CA GLU A 487 3.01 4.95 32.61
C GLU A 487 1.78 4.95 31.70
N ILE A 488 1.11 3.81 31.52
CA ILE A 488 -0.06 3.66 30.64
C ILE A 488 -1.32 4.18 31.35
N LYS A 489 -1.39 5.50 31.58
CA LYS A 489 -2.58 6.15 32.17
C LYS A 489 -3.56 6.69 31.12
N GLN A 490 -3.13 6.81 29.86
CA GLN A 490 -3.90 7.45 28.77
C GLN A 490 -4.37 6.47 27.69
N LEU A 491 -4.17 5.16 27.88
CA LEU A 491 -4.58 4.18 26.88
C LEU A 491 -6.10 4.07 26.84
N SER A 492 -6.63 4.41 25.67
CA SER A 492 -8.04 4.42 25.36
C SER A 492 -8.44 3.31 24.39
N GLN A 493 -7.48 2.73 23.66
CA GLN A 493 -7.75 1.69 22.67
C GLN A 493 -6.67 0.60 22.73
N LEU A 494 -7.10 -0.64 22.73
CA LEU A 494 -6.22 -1.80 22.73
C LEU A 494 -6.72 -2.84 21.73
N SER A 495 -5.84 -3.25 20.83
CA SER A 495 -6.12 -4.28 19.83
C SER A 495 -5.05 -5.37 19.93
N LEU A 496 -5.46 -6.61 20.17
CA LEU A 496 -4.58 -7.78 20.29
C LEU A 496 -5.02 -8.88 19.31
N GLY A 497 -4.14 -9.29 18.40
CA GLY A 497 -4.44 -10.33 17.40
C GLY A 497 -3.31 -11.33 17.17
N GLY A 498 -3.66 -12.53 16.68
CA GLY A 498 -2.68 -13.52 16.20
C GLY A 498 -2.02 -14.40 17.27
N ILE A 499 -2.62 -14.51 18.46
CA ILE A 499 -2.10 -15.32 19.57
C ILE A 499 -2.65 -16.76 19.46
N SER A 500 -2.29 -17.46 18.36
CA SER A 500 -2.73 -18.81 17.96
C SER A 500 -3.63 -19.61 18.93
N VAL A 501 -4.82 -19.93 18.41
CA VAL A 501 -5.56 -21.18 18.68
C VAL A 501 -4.99 -22.23 17.72
N VAL A 502 -4.65 -23.40 18.25
CA VAL A 502 -4.02 -24.50 17.50
C VAL A 502 -4.90 -24.94 16.32
N PHE A 503 -4.50 -24.62 15.09
CA PHE A 503 -4.97 -25.29 13.89
C PHE A 503 -4.15 -26.58 13.71
N GLY A 504 -4.66 -27.69 14.25
CA GLY A 504 -4.10 -29.00 13.97
C GLY A 504 -4.33 -29.37 12.50
N GLY A 505 -3.26 -29.71 11.80
CA GLY A 505 -3.29 -30.09 10.39
C GLY A 505 -4.29 -31.21 10.08
N GLY A 506 -4.92 -31.11 8.91
CA GLY A 506 -5.48 -32.22 8.15
C GLY A 506 -6.86 -32.76 8.55
N ARG A 507 -7.39 -32.52 9.75
CA ARG A 507 -8.75 -32.96 10.12
C ARG A 507 -9.34 -32.07 11.23
N GLY A 508 -10.02 -30.98 10.89
CA GLY A 508 -11.11 -30.29 11.65
C GLY A 508 -11.06 -30.08 13.18
N TYR A 509 -10.01 -30.47 13.90
CA TYR A 509 -9.96 -30.46 15.36
C TYR A 509 -9.16 -29.25 15.85
N THR A 510 -9.85 -28.18 16.20
CA THR A 510 -9.29 -27.05 16.96
C THR A 510 -9.26 -27.41 18.44
N ARG A 511 -8.07 -27.55 19.03
CA ARG A 511 -7.93 -27.64 20.50
C ARG A 511 -7.78 -26.24 21.11
N PRO A 512 -8.39 -25.96 22.28
CA PRO A 512 -8.14 -24.73 23.02
C PRO A 512 -6.64 -24.54 23.23
N GLY A 513 -6.10 -23.39 22.81
CA GLY A 513 -4.80 -22.94 23.30
C GLY A 513 -4.89 -22.60 24.80
N PRO A 514 -3.75 -22.59 25.52
CA PRO A 514 -3.75 -22.17 26.92
C PRO A 514 -4.16 -20.69 27.06
N LEU A 515 -4.82 -20.36 28.17
CA LEU A 515 -5.23 -19.00 28.54
C LEU A 515 -4.06 -18.02 28.39
N LEU A 516 -4.33 -16.80 27.92
CA LEU A 516 -3.29 -15.79 27.70
C LEU A 516 -2.42 -15.58 28.94
N PHE A 517 -3.05 -15.39 30.11
CA PHE A 517 -2.36 -15.12 31.37
C PHE A 517 -1.83 -16.37 32.07
N SER A 518 -2.02 -17.58 31.53
CA SER A 518 -1.30 -18.76 32.00
C SER A 518 0.08 -18.90 31.36
N ARG A 519 0.40 -18.10 30.34
CA ARG A 519 1.69 -18.14 29.63
C ARG A 519 2.72 -17.24 30.34
N PRO A 520 3.91 -17.74 30.71
CA PRO A 520 5.01 -16.86 31.11
C PRO A 520 5.47 -15.97 29.93
N PRO A 521 5.90 -14.71 30.15
CA PRO A 521 5.93 -13.95 31.41
C PRO A 521 4.63 -13.19 31.77
N LEU A 522 3.48 -13.50 31.15
CA LEU A 522 2.18 -12.91 31.48
C LEU A 522 1.55 -13.50 32.75
N SER A 523 2.07 -14.62 33.24
CA SER A 523 1.64 -15.21 34.50
C SER A 523 1.80 -14.23 35.67
N GLY A 524 0.71 -14.02 36.42
CA GLY A 524 0.69 -13.12 37.58
C GLY A 524 0.53 -11.63 37.29
N ILE A 525 0.38 -11.20 36.03
CA ILE A 525 0.14 -9.78 35.67
C ILE A 525 -1.26 -9.49 35.11
N GLU A 526 -2.18 -10.44 35.20
CA GLU A 526 -3.59 -10.26 34.79
C GLU A 526 -4.25 -9.03 35.44
N ALA A 527 -3.94 -8.75 36.71
CA ALA A 527 -4.44 -7.56 37.41
C ALA A 527 -4.05 -6.24 36.72
N CYS A 528 -2.89 -6.19 36.04
CA CYS A 528 -2.47 -5.02 35.27
C CYS A 528 -3.35 -4.83 34.02
N PHE A 529 -3.69 -5.93 33.34
CA PHE A 529 -4.62 -5.92 32.21
C PHE A 529 -6.03 -5.50 32.63
N LEU A 530 -6.56 -6.06 33.73
CA LEU A 530 -7.88 -5.68 34.25
C LEU A 530 -7.96 -4.20 34.64
N ARG A 531 -6.85 -3.61 35.12
CA ARG A 531 -6.77 -2.16 35.39
C ARG A 531 -6.89 -1.34 34.10
N ILE A 532 -6.19 -1.73 33.05
CA ILE A 532 -6.25 -1.07 31.74
C ILE A 532 -7.64 -1.21 31.11
N LEU A 533 -8.26 -2.39 31.24
CA LEU A 533 -9.60 -2.67 30.69
C LEU A 533 -10.65 -1.64 31.11
N ARG A 534 -10.53 -1.10 32.33
CA ARG A 534 -11.44 -0.09 32.88
C ARG A 534 -11.30 1.30 32.25
N SER A 535 -10.20 1.62 31.57
CA SER A 535 -10.00 2.92 30.91
C SER A 535 -10.27 2.88 29.40
N LEU A 536 -10.51 1.71 28.83
CA LEU A 536 -10.65 1.57 27.38
C LEU A 536 -12.00 2.10 26.88
N SER A 537 -11.93 2.72 25.70
CA SER A 537 -13.06 3.11 24.86
C SER A 537 -13.28 2.14 23.69
N ALA A 538 -12.21 1.49 23.23
CA ALA A 538 -12.28 0.42 22.24
C ALA A 538 -11.39 -0.77 22.61
N LEU A 539 -11.90 -1.98 22.44
CA LEU A 539 -11.15 -3.22 22.63
C LEU A 539 -11.38 -4.17 21.45
N GLN A 540 -10.29 -4.66 20.87
CA GLN A 540 -10.32 -5.66 19.81
C GLN A 540 -9.45 -6.85 20.18
N LEU A 541 -10.02 -8.06 20.06
CA LEU A 541 -9.36 -9.32 20.37
C LEU A 541 -9.55 -10.27 19.20
N GLN A 542 -8.47 -10.83 18.65
CA GLN A 542 -8.52 -11.90 17.64
C GLN A 542 -7.64 -13.07 18.06
N GLY A 543 -8.23 -14.27 18.12
CA GLY A 543 -7.49 -15.48 18.48
C GLY A 543 -7.04 -15.52 19.94
N VAL A 544 -7.59 -14.68 20.82
CA VAL A 544 -7.15 -14.54 22.21
C VAL A 544 -8.05 -15.32 23.15
N VAL A 545 -7.49 -16.32 23.84
CA VAL A 545 -8.23 -17.10 24.85
C VAL A 545 -8.06 -16.46 26.23
N LEU A 546 -9.15 -15.95 26.81
CA LEU A 546 -9.19 -15.24 28.09
C LEU A 546 -10.07 -15.97 29.11
N ASP A 547 -9.80 -15.76 30.40
CA ASP A 547 -10.72 -16.13 31.49
C ASP A 547 -11.69 -14.97 31.74
N TRP A 548 -12.94 -15.16 31.34
CA TRP A 548 -13.99 -14.14 31.45
C TRP A 548 -14.55 -13.98 32.87
N LYS A 549 -14.19 -14.86 33.81
CA LYS A 549 -14.76 -14.87 35.17
C LYS A 549 -14.56 -13.55 35.93
N HIS A 550 -13.42 -12.89 35.71
CA HIS A 550 -13.02 -11.68 36.43
C HIS A 550 -13.09 -10.41 35.57
N MET A 551 -13.58 -10.52 34.33
CA MET A 551 -13.62 -9.40 33.40
C MET A 551 -14.87 -8.55 33.60
N THR A 552 -14.64 -7.25 33.79
CA THR A 552 -15.69 -6.22 33.86
C THR A 552 -15.23 -5.03 33.05
N PHE A 553 -16.10 -4.56 32.16
CA PHE A 553 -15.88 -3.36 31.37
C PHE A 553 -16.44 -2.14 32.10
N SER A 554 -15.87 -0.98 31.78
CA SER A 554 -16.38 0.29 32.27
C SER A 554 -17.37 0.91 31.29
N ASN A 555 -18.08 1.93 31.75
CA ASN A 555 -18.98 2.73 30.90
C ASN A 555 -18.25 3.59 29.86
N SER A 556 -16.91 3.55 29.77
CA SER A 556 -16.18 4.22 28.69
C SER A 556 -16.12 3.38 27.42
N LEU A 557 -16.33 2.07 27.50
CA LEU A 557 -16.21 1.17 26.35
C LEU A 557 -17.39 1.38 25.38
N SER A 558 -17.10 1.96 24.22
CA SER A 558 -18.07 2.19 23.14
C SER A 558 -17.98 1.16 22.03
N THR A 559 -16.83 0.49 21.88
CA THR A 559 -16.58 -0.43 20.78
C THR A 559 -15.90 -1.70 21.28
N LEU A 560 -16.47 -2.87 20.97
CA LEU A 560 -15.91 -4.18 21.33
C LEU A 560 -15.97 -5.12 20.12
N ARG A 561 -14.82 -5.66 19.74
CA ARG A 561 -14.71 -6.71 18.72
C ARG A 561 -13.98 -7.92 19.27
N ILE A 562 -14.59 -9.09 19.15
CA ILE A 562 -14.01 -10.38 19.55
C ILE A 562 -14.12 -11.32 18.36
N SER A 563 -12.97 -11.79 17.84
CA SER A 563 -12.88 -12.76 16.75
C SER A 563 -12.08 -14.00 17.13
N GLY A 564 -12.43 -15.15 16.57
CA GLY A 564 -11.58 -16.35 16.53
C GLY A 564 -11.24 -16.93 17.89
N THR A 565 -12.14 -16.81 18.88
CA THR A 565 -11.90 -17.31 20.25
C THR A 565 -12.69 -18.58 20.53
N LEU A 566 -12.06 -19.51 21.25
CA LEU A 566 -12.74 -20.67 21.82
C LEU A 566 -13.11 -20.37 23.28
N VAL A 567 -14.39 -20.57 23.61
CA VAL A 567 -14.94 -20.32 24.92
C VAL A 567 -15.37 -21.64 25.53
N GLY A 568 -14.91 -21.93 26.76
CA GLY A 568 -15.27 -23.17 27.48
C GLY A 568 -16.77 -23.30 27.78
N GLU A 569 -17.19 -24.45 28.31
CA GLU A 569 -18.61 -24.81 28.56
C GLU A 569 -19.39 -23.75 29.36
N SER A 570 -18.77 -23.16 30.40
CA SER A 570 -19.36 -22.05 31.19
C SER A 570 -18.93 -20.66 30.72
N GLY A 571 -17.97 -20.59 29.79
CA GLY A 571 -17.32 -19.35 29.42
C GLY A 571 -18.21 -18.42 28.61
N ILE A 572 -19.18 -18.94 27.84
CA ILE A 572 -20.04 -18.08 26.99
C ILE A 572 -20.97 -17.21 27.84
N ASN A 573 -21.51 -17.79 28.92
CA ASN A 573 -22.30 -17.05 29.90
C ASN A 573 -21.44 -16.03 30.65
N LEU A 574 -20.18 -16.36 30.97
CA LEU A 574 -19.25 -15.40 31.58
C LEU A 574 -18.87 -14.27 30.63
N LEU A 575 -18.69 -14.56 29.34
CA LEU A 575 -18.46 -13.56 28.30
C LEU A 575 -19.68 -12.63 28.16
N ILE A 576 -20.88 -13.19 28.07
CA ILE A 576 -22.15 -12.44 28.04
C ILE A 576 -22.27 -11.54 29.26
N SER A 577 -22.00 -12.06 30.46
CA SER A 577 -21.96 -11.29 31.71
C SER A 577 -20.92 -10.16 31.65
N ALA A 578 -19.71 -10.43 31.16
CA ALA A 578 -18.70 -9.40 31.00
C ALA A 578 -19.18 -8.29 30.06
N ILE A 579 -19.70 -8.63 28.86
CA ILE A 579 -20.23 -7.67 27.88
C ILE A 579 -21.37 -6.83 28.48
N SER A 580 -22.25 -7.43 29.28
CA SER A 580 -23.38 -6.72 29.92
C SER A 580 -22.97 -5.56 30.84
N SER A 581 -21.73 -5.55 31.34
CA SER A 581 -21.21 -4.45 32.15
C SER A 581 -20.91 -3.16 31.36
N ALA A 582 -20.81 -3.24 30.02
CA ALA A 582 -20.54 -2.10 29.14
C ALA A 582 -21.85 -1.39 28.72
N SER A 583 -22.42 -0.57 29.60
CA SER A 583 -23.73 0.08 29.36
C SER A 583 -23.78 1.11 28.21
N LYS A 584 -22.63 1.68 27.82
CA LYS A 584 -22.50 2.66 26.73
C LYS A 584 -21.94 2.08 25.43
N LEU A 585 -22.02 0.77 25.28
CA LEU A 585 -21.54 0.08 24.08
C LEU A 585 -22.37 0.50 22.86
N ARG A 586 -21.69 0.96 21.80
CA ARG A 586 -22.27 1.42 20.53
C ARG A 586 -22.05 0.44 19.40
N ASN A 587 -20.88 -0.20 19.36
CA ASN A 587 -20.50 -1.16 18.33
C ASN A 587 -20.05 -2.47 18.99
N LEU A 588 -20.75 -3.56 18.68
CA LEU A 588 -20.41 -4.90 19.15
C LEU A 588 -20.22 -5.84 17.96
N GLU A 589 -19.05 -6.46 17.86
CA GLU A 589 -18.75 -7.44 16.84
C GLU A 589 -18.29 -8.76 17.46
N LEU A 590 -19.01 -9.83 17.19
CA LEU A 590 -18.73 -11.18 17.69
C LEU A 590 -18.59 -12.11 16.48
N ILE A 591 -17.35 -12.55 16.24
CA ILE A 591 -16.96 -13.29 15.03
C ILE A 591 -16.27 -14.59 15.43
N ALA A 592 -16.54 -15.68 14.73
CA ALA A 592 -15.81 -16.94 14.90
C ALA A 592 -15.70 -17.44 16.36
N ILE A 593 -16.72 -17.18 17.20
CA ILE A 593 -16.77 -17.63 18.59
C ILE A 593 -17.22 -19.09 18.61
N ARG A 594 -16.41 -19.97 19.19
CA ARG A 594 -16.68 -21.41 19.26
C ARG A 594 -16.89 -21.85 20.71
N THR A 595 -17.73 -22.85 20.92
CA THR A 595 -17.93 -23.52 22.21
C THR A 595 -18.07 -25.02 22.02
N LEU A 596 -17.54 -25.80 22.96
CA LEU A 596 -17.51 -27.27 22.89
C LEU A 596 -18.83 -27.91 23.34
N VAL A 597 -19.60 -27.26 24.22
CA VAL A 597 -20.89 -27.75 24.75
C VAL A 597 -21.67 -26.53 25.25
N ILE A 598 -22.91 -26.32 24.76
CA ILE A 598 -23.88 -25.47 25.47
C ILE A 598 -24.81 -26.41 26.23
N ASN A 599 -24.74 -26.37 27.55
CA ASN A 599 -25.70 -27.07 28.39
C ASN A 599 -27.03 -26.29 28.30
N GLU A 600 -27.95 -26.75 27.46
CA GLU A 600 -29.28 -26.12 27.20
C GLU A 600 -30.08 -25.87 28.50
N ASN A 601 -29.77 -26.60 29.57
CA ASN A 601 -30.48 -26.56 30.85
C ASN A 601 -30.03 -25.42 31.80
N LYS A 602 -29.12 -24.52 31.41
CA LYS A 602 -28.63 -23.39 32.24
C LYS A 602 -28.49 -22.07 31.48
N THR A 603 -29.31 -21.81 30.48
CA THR A 603 -29.31 -20.50 29.81
C THR A 603 -29.89 -19.41 30.71
N GLN A 604 -29.15 -18.33 30.84
CA GLN A 604 -29.49 -17.16 31.65
C GLN A 604 -30.76 -16.53 31.06
N THR A 605 -31.86 -16.54 31.82
CA THR A 605 -33.20 -16.08 31.37
C THR A 605 -33.35 -14.57 31.23
N GLN A 606 -32.29 -13.79 31.45
CA GLN A 606 -32.35 -12.34 31.46
C GLN A 606 -31.86 -11.77 30.12
N GLN A 607 -32.76 -11.10 29.41
CA GLN A 607 -32.41 -10.36 28.19
C GLN A 607 -31.42 -9.24 28.52
N LEU A 608 -30.34 -9.15 27.72
CA LEU A 608 -29.37 -8.07 27.73
C LEU A 608 -29.87 -6.90 26.91
N VAL A 609 -29.98 -5.74 27.55
CA VAL A 609 -30.39 -4.49 26.92
C VAL A 609 -29.17 -3.59 26.77
N PHE A 610 -28.82 -3.24 25.54
CA PHE A 610 -27.76 -2.28 25.23
C PHE A 610 -28.39 -0.98 24.72
N PRO A 611 -28.60 0.03 25.58
CA PRO A 611 -29.41 1.20 25.24
C PRO A 611 -28.76 2.13 24.20
N GLU A 612 -27.42 2.19 24.15
CA GLU A 612 -26.68 3.02 23.18
C GLU A 612 -26.21 2.24 21.93
N LEU A 613 -26.62 0.98 21.76
CA LEU A 613 -26.13 0.15 20.66
C LEU A 613 -26.59 0.69 19.31
N GLN A 614 -25.63 0.91 18.42
CA GLN A 614 -25.84 1.41 17.06
C GLN A 614 -25.59 0.32 16.02
N SER A 615 -24.58 -0.51 16.23
CA SER A 615 -24.19 -1.59 15.32
C SER A 615 -23.95 -2.89 16.09
N LEU A 616 -24.54 -3.98 15.59
CA LEU A 616 -24.29 -5.34 16.05
C LEU A 616 -23.87 -6.19 14.85
N TYR A 617 -22.67 -6.78 14.91
CA TYR A 617 -22.16 -7.72 13.93
C TYR A 617 -22.03 -9.09 14.55
N LEU A 618 -22.72 -10.08 14.00
CA LEU A 618 -22.62 -11.49 14.37
C LEU A 618 -22.17 -12.25 13.13
N GLY A 619 -20.98 -12.86 13.16
CA GLY A 619 -20.43 -13.51 11.97
C GLY A 619 -19.67 -14.78 12.23
N ASP A 620 -19.72 -15.70 11.27
CA ASP A 620 -19.05 -17.00 11.34
C ASP A 620 -19.28 -17.72 12.68
N LEU A 621 -20.51 -17.70 13.22
CA LEU A 621 -20.82 -18.34 14.51
C LEU A 621 -21.34 -19.76 14.30
N ASN A 622 -21.09 -20.65 15.26
CA ASN A 622 -21.80 -21.93 15.28
C ASN A 622 -23.27 -21.71 15.68
N PHE A 623 -24.15 -22.66 15.32
CA PHE A 623 -25.59 -22.50 15.51
C PHE A 623 -25.98 -22.21 16.97
N ASN A 624 -25.41 -22.95 17.92
CA ASN A 624 -25.75 -22.81 19.34
C ASN A 624 -25.38 -21.44 19.92
N VAL A 625 -24.22 -20.89 19.55
CA VAL A 625 -23.80 -19.55 19.99
C VAL A 625 -24.65 -18.48 19.32
N LEU A 626 -24.94 -18.61 18.02
CA LEU A 626 -25.81 -17.68 17.32
C LEU A 626 -27.19 -17.63 17.96
N ARG A 627 -27.81 -18.80 18.20
CA ARG A 627 -29.11 -18.92 18.85
C ARG A 627 -29.12 -18.24 20.22
N LEU A 628 -28.15 -18.57 21.06
CA LEU A 628 -28.02 -17.99 22.39
C LEU A 628 -27.90 -16.45 22.34
N LEU A 629 -27.06 -15.92 21.45
CA LEU A 629 -26.85 -14.47 21.34
C LEU A 629 -28.10 -13.75 20.82
N VAL A 630 -28.82 -14.33 19.86
CA VAL A 630 -30.08 -13.75 19.35
C VAL A 630 -31.19 -13.78 20.40
N GLU A 631 -31.26 -14.83 21.22
CA GLU A 631 -32.25 -14.95 22.31
C GLU A 631 -31.93 -14.02 23.49
N VAL A 632 -30.64 -13.89 23.84
CA VAL A 632 -30.18 -13.11 25.00
C VAL A 632 -30.11 -11.62 24.69
N ILE A 633 -29.66 -11.20 23.51
CA ILE A 633 -29.55 -9.77 23.17
C ILE A 633 -30.94 -9.26 22.79
N ALA A 634 -31.48 -8.34 23.59
CA ALA A 634 -32.78 -7.75 23.33
C ALA A 634 -32.79 -7.02 21.98
N SER A 635 -33.82 -7.28 21.18
CA SER A 635 -34.04 -6.57 19.92
C SER A 635 -34.15 -5.06 20.17
N GLY A 636 -33.34 -4.28 19.47
CA GLY A 636 -33.27 -2.82 19.61
C GLY A 636 -33.33 -2.09 18.27
N THR A 637 -32.95 -0.81 18.27
CA THR A 637 -32.88 0.05 17.07
C THR A 637 -31.52 0.00 16.35
N TYR A 638 -30.62 -0.87 16.81
CA TYR A 638 -29.30 -1.03 16.21
C TYR A 638 -29.39 -1.66 14.82
N HIS A 639 -28.37 -1.41 14.00
CA HIS A 639 -28.20 -2.07 12.72
C HIS A 639 -27.56 -3.45 12.92
N LEU A 640 -28.31 -4.52 12.68
CA LEU A 640 -27.82 -5.89 12.76
C LEU A 640 -27.24 -6.33 11.41
N THR A 641 -25.94 -6.62 11.40
CA THR A 641 -25.27 -7.37 10.34
C THR A 641 -25.10 -8.81 10.78
N LEU A 642 -25.65 -9.74 9.99
CA LEU A 642 -25.54 -11.17 10.23
C LEU A 642 -24.74 -11.80 9.09
N GLU A 643 -23.63 -12.45 9.41
CA GLU A 643 -22.82 -13.22 8.49
C GLU A 643 -22.98 -14.72 8.78
N LEU A 644 -23.46 -15.46 7.77
CA LEU A 644 -23.69 -16.89 7.85
C LEU A 644 -22.69 -17.63 6.97
N THR A 645 -22.02 -18.62 7.57
CA THR A 645 -20.98 -19.46 6.95
C THR A 645 -21.29 -20.94 7.17
N GLN A 646 -20.49 -21.84 6.60
CA GLN A 646 -20.62 -23.29 6.84
C GLN A 646 -20.42 -23.65 8.33
N ALA A 647 -19.86 -22.77 9.16
CA ALA A 647 -19.69 -23.00 10.60
C ALA A 647 -21.02 -23.29 11.34
N LEU A 648 -22.17 -22.86 10.80
CA LEU A 648 -23.48 -23.24 11.34
C LEU A 648 -23.72 -24.76 11.35
N SER A 649 -23.17 -25.48 10.36
CA SER A 649 -23.29 -26.94 10.24
C SER A 649 -22.35 -27.70 11.18
N THR A 650 -21.32 -27.03 11.72
CA THR A 650 -20.37 -27.63 12.64
C THR A 650 -20.92 -27.64 14.07
N SER A 651 -21.70 -28.67 14.41
CA SER A 651 -21.87 -29.04 15.81
C SER A 651 -20.59 -29.75 16.25
N TYR A 652 -19.80 -29.12 17.12
CA TYR A 652 -18.71 -29.82 17.79
C TYR A 652 -19.33 -30.83 18.76
N TRP A 653 -19.64 -32.03 18.27
CA TRP A 653 -20.22 -33.08 19.09
C TRP A 653 -19.12 -33.77 19.92
N SER A 654 -19.54 -34.18 21.12
CA SER A 654 -18.78 -34.89 22.16
C SER A 654 -17.89 -36.01 21.62
N LEU A 655 -16.71 -36.22 22.21
CA LEU A 655 -15.71 -37.29 21.98
C LEU A 655 -16.24 -38.76 21.99
N SER A 656 -17.55 -39.00 21.91
CA SER A 656 -18.22 -40.28 22.14
C SER A 656 -19.03 -40.84 20.96
N SER A 657 -19.11 -40.17 19.80
CA SER A 657 -19.87 -40.70 18.63
C SER A 657 -18.97 -40.97 17.43
N GLY A 658 -19.14 -42.09 16.75
CA GLY A 658 -18.27 -42.48 15.64
C GLY A 658 -18.44 -41.64 14.36
N PRO A 659 -17.55 -41.81 13.35
CA PRO A 659 -17.49 -40.99 12.12
C PRO A 659 -18.70 -41.11 11.18
N SER A 660 -19.70 -41.95 11.50
CA SER A 660 -20.81 -42.32 10.62
C SER A 660 -22.06 -41.44 10.75
N SER A 661 -22.09 -40.42 11.63
CA SER A 661 -23.25 -39.52 11.78
C SER A 661 -23.16 -38.20 11.02
N PHE A 662 -22.03 -37.90 10.35
CA PHE A 662 -21.79 -36.63 9.64
C PHE A 662 -22.80 -36.32 8.52
N TYR A 663 -23.40 -37.33 7.90
CA TYR A 663 -24.23 -37.16 6.70
C TYR A 663 -25.74 -36.95 6.97
N ASN A 664 -26.21 -37.08 8.22
CA ASN A 664 -27.65 -37.02 8.54
C ASN A 664 -28.11 -35.76 9.28
N SER A 665 -27.23 -34.77 9.57
CA SER A 665 -27.56 -33.61 10.43
C SER A 665 -27.75 -32.27 9.71
N GLN A 666 -27.50 -32.17 8.40
CA GLN A 666 -27.66 -30.91 7.66
C GLN A 666 -29.13 -30.45 7.53
N SER A 667 -30.09 -31.37 7.46
CA SER A 667 -31.51 -31.06 7.27
C SER A 667 -32.23 -30.58 8.54
N HIS A 668 -31.72 -30.92 9.73
CA HIS A 668 -32.35 -30.52 10.99
C HIS A 668 -32.13 -29.04 11.34
N HIS A 669 -30.96 -28.48 11.02
CA HIS A 669 -30.65 -27.09 11.36
C HIS A 669 -31.27 -26.06 10.40
N ALA A 670 -31.69 -26.44 9.19
CA ALA A 670 -32.24 -25.49 8.22
C ALA A 670 -33.54 -24.84 8.72
N ASN A 671 -34.44 -25.61 9.34
CA ASN A 671 -35.66 -25.07 9.93
C ASN A 671 -35.35 -24.21 11.16
N GLU A 672 -34.41 -24.62 12.00
CA GLU A 672 -34.07 -23.90 13.21
C GLU A 672 -33.35 -22.56 12.92
N VAL A 673 -32.60 -22.47 11.82
CA VAL A 673 -32.03 -21.20 11.34
C VAL A 673 -33.13 -20.23 10.91
N HIS A 674 -34.21 -20.72 10.28
CA HIS A 674 -35.35 -19.86 9.94
C HIS A 674 -36.01 -19.26 11.19
N ASP A 675 -36.16 -20.05 12.27
CA ASP A 675 -36.72 -19.56 13.53
C ASP A 675 -35.85 -18.43 14.14
N ILE A 676 -34.52 -18.56 14.08
CA ILE A 676 -33.59 -17.51 14.54
C ILE A 676 -33.73 -16.23 13.69
N LEU A 677 -33.82 -16.39 12.37
CA LEU A 677 -33.95 -15.27 11.44
C LEU A 677 -35.29 -14.53 11.57
N GLU A 678 -36.35 -15.24 11.96
CA GLU A 678 -37.65 -14.64 12.25
C GLU A 678 -37.61 -13.77 13.53
N ILE A 679 -36.83 -14.18 14.53
CA ILE A 679 -36.66 -13.44 15.79
C ILE A 679 -35.74 -12.22 15.60
N ALA A 680 -34.67 -12.36 14.81
CA ALA A 680 -33.64 -11.35 14.68
C ALA A 680 -33.99 -10.23 13.66
N PRO A 681 -33.91 -8.94 14.02
CA PRO A 681 -34.19 -7.83 13.10
C PRO A 681 -33.01 -7.56 12.13
N VAL A 682 -32.64 -8.53 11.31
CA VAL A 682 -31.46 -8.44 10.41
C VAL A 682 -31.65 -7.32 9.38
N ASN A 683 -30.67 -6.41 9.28
CA ASN A 683 -30.66 -5.30 8.31
C ASN A 683 -29.71 -5.57 7.14
N LYS A 684 -28.57 -6.19 7.43
CA LYS A 684 -27.55 -6.59 6.45
C LYS A 684 -27.27 -8.07 6.62
N LEU A 685 -27.32 -8.81 5.51
CA LEU A 685 -27.05 -10.24 5.47
C LEU A 685 -25.83 -10.51 4.58
N VAL A 686 -24.86 -11.22 5.13
CA VAL A 686 -23.68 -11.71 4.41
C VAL A 686 -23.76 -13.23 4.39
N LEU A 687 -23.72 -13.82 3.20
CA LEU A 687 -23.73 -15.27 3.03
C LEU A 687 -22.44 -15.70 2.35
N THR A 688 -21.85 -16.79 2.83
CA THR A 688 -20.71 -17.44 2.19
C THR A 688 -21.15 -18.77 1.58
N GLY A 689 -20.98 -18.90 0.26
CA GLY A 689 -21.37 -20.04 -0.55
C GLY A 689 -20.16 -20.90 -0.88
N GLU A 690 -20.04 -22.05 -0.21
CA GLU A 690 -19.09 -23.12 -0.54
C GLU A 690 -19.83 -24.34 -1.10
N GLU A 691 -19.09 -25.34 -1.60
CA GLU A 691 -19.68 -26.63 -1.98
C GLU A 691 -20.34 -27.24 -0.73
N ASP A 692 -21.60 -27.66 -0.86
CA ASP A 692 -22.42 -28.26 0.21
C ASP A 692 -22.89 -27.33 1.36
N CYS A 693 -22.97 -26.00 1.15
CA CYS A 693 -23.56 -25.09 2.15
C CYS A 693 -25.11 -25.09 2.15
N LEU A 694 -25.72 -24.78 3.30
CA LEU A 694 -27.19 -24.84 3.54
C LEU A 694 -28.02 -23.98 2.57
N TRP A 695 -27.47 -22.88 2.09
CA TRP A 695 -28.09 -21.93 1.15
C TRP A 695 -27.41 -21.94 -0.22
N GLY A 696 -26.61 -22.97 -0.52
CA GLY A 696 -25.95 -23.12 -1.81
C GLY A 696 -26.93 -23.41 -2.95
N ASP A 697 -28.10 -23.97 -2.62
CA ASP A 697 -29.21 -24.10 -3.55
C ASP A 697 -30.05 -22.83 -3.64
N SER A 698 -30.45 -22.46 -4.87
CA SER A 698 -31.24 -21.26 -5.14
C SER A 698 -32.62 -21.30 -4.46
N SER A 699 -33.20 -22.49 -4.22
CA SER A 699 -34.49 -22.60 -3.53
C SER A 699 -34.36 -22.31 -2.03
N GLU A 700 -33.28 -22.76 -1.40
CA GLU A 700 -32.98 -22.48 0.01
C GLU A 700 -32.59 -21.01 0.22
N LEU A 701 -31.78 -20.43 -0.67
CA LEU A 701 -31.51 -18.98 -0.67
C LEU A 701 -32.82 -18.18 -0.71
N GLN A 702 -33.75 -18.55 -1.59
CA GLN A 702 -35.04 -17.88 -1.68
C GLN A 702 -35.89 -18.02 -0.41
N LYS A 703 -35.88 -19.20 0.23
CA LYS A 703 -36.58 -19.42 1.51
C LYS A 703 -35.98 -18.55 2.60
N LEU A 704 -34.66 -18.53 2.74
CA LEU A 704 -33.93 -17.73 3.73
C LEU A 704 -34.26 -16.23 3.61
N LEU A 705 -34.31 -15.70 2.38
CA LEU A 705 -34.68 -14.31 2.13
C LEU A 705 -36.12 -13.99 2.59
N ARG A 706 -37.06 -14.95 2.57
CA ARG A 706 -38.42 -14.72 3.06
C ARG A 706 -38.51 -14.58 4.58
N TYR A 707 -37.61 -15.24 5.32
CA TYR A 707 -37.50 -15.10 6.77
C TYR A 707 -36.74 -13.82 7.18
N THR A 708 -36.15 -13.09 6.23
CA THR A 708 -35.38 -11.86 6.48
C THR A 708 -35.95 -10.65 5.73
N PRO A 709 -37.25 -10.31 5.87
CA PRO A 709 -37.88 -9.27 5.04
C PRO A 709 -37.34 -7.84 5.30
N ARG A 710 -36.59 -7.62 6.39
CA ARG A 710 -36.04 -6.32 6.78
C ARG A 710 -34.69 -6.00 6.13
N ILE A 711 -34.05 -6.97 5.48
CA ILE A 711 -32.72 -6.72 4.92
C ILE A 711 -32.81 -5.74 3.74
N ASN A 712 -31.86 -4.81 3.69
CA ASN A 712 -31.68 -3.88 2.57
C ASN A 712 -30.34 -4.09 1.86
N THR A 713 -29.41 -4.81 2.49
CA THR A 713 -28.07 -5.08 1.97
C THR A 713 -27.84 -6.58 2.01
N LEU A 714 -27.55 -7.16 0.85
CA LEU A 714 -27.21 -8.57 0.70
C LEU A 714 -25.82 -8.69 0.07
N ILE A 715 -24.95 -9.46 0.72
CA ILE A 715 -23.61 -9.78 0.23
C ILE A 715 -23.52 -11.29 0.05
N LEU A 716 -23.09 -11.73 -1.13
CA LEU A 716 -22.95 -13.12 -1.54
C LEU A 716 -21.49 -13.42 -1.88
N ASN A 717 -20.80 -14.14 -1.02
CA ASN A 717 -19.40 -14.52 -1.19
C ASN A 717 -19.30 -15.95 -1.75
N GLY A 718 -18.60 -16.17 -2.87
CA GLY A 718 -18.36 -17.52 -3.41
C GLY A 718 -19.55 -18.19 -4.14
N PHE A 719 -20.66 -17.48 -4.31
CA PHE A 719 -21.87 -18.02 -4.95
C PHE A 719 -21.70 -18.21 -6.46
N ARG A 720 -22.48 -19.15 -7.04
CA ARG A 720 -22.66 -19.22 -8.49
C ARG A 720 -23.55 -18.05 -8.94
N LEU A 721 -23.05 -17.26 -9.88
CA LEU A 721 -23.82 -16.20 -10.52
C LEU A 721 -24.46 -16.75 -11.79
N ASP A 722 -25.72 -17.20 -11.68
CA ASP A 722 -26.50 -17.76 -12.78
C ASP A 722 -27.98 -17.30 -12.74
N HIS A 723 -28.78 -17.73 -13.72
CA HIS A 723 -30.21 -17.39 -13.79
C HIS A 723 -31.02 -17.94 -12.61
N ALA A 724 -30.58 -19.01 -11.95
CA ALA A 724 -31.29 -19.59 -10.80
C ALA A 724 -31.05 -18.72 -9.55
N THR A 725 -29.81 -18.31 -9.31
CA THR A 725 -29.45 -17.38 -8.22
C THR A 725 -30.14 -16.04 -8.41
N LEU A 726 -30.09 -15.43 -9.61
CA LEU A 726 -30.79 -14.16 -9.89
C LEU A 726 -32.30 -14.28 -9.69
N ARG A 727 -32.88 -15.44 -10.05
CA ARG A 727 -34.30 -15.75 -9.81
C ARG A 727 -34.62 -15.90 -8.32
N ALA A 728 -33.69 -16.35 -7.48
CA ALA A 728 -33.89 -16.46 -6.04
C ALA A 728 -33.95 -15.08 -5.35
N LEU A 729 -33.25 -14.08 -5.91
CA LEU A 729 -33.14 -12.71 -5.37
C LEU A 729 -34.36 -11.81 -5.63
N ARG A 730 -35.38 -12.33 -6.31
CA ARG A 730 -36.63 -11.62 -6.61
C ARG A 730 -37.83 -12.23 -5.88
N PRO A 731 -38.86 -11.42 -5.57
CA PRO A 731 -40.11 -11.93 -5.02
C PRO A 731 -40.85 -12.79 -6.06
N ILE A 732 -40.97 -14.10 -5.82
CA ILE A 732 -41.74 -15.03 -6.66
C ILE A 732 -43.14 -15.28 -6.04
N PRO A 733 -44.23 -15.31 -6.84
CA PRO A 733 -45.57 -15.70 -6.38
C PRO A 733 -45.58 -17.14 -5.82
N ARG A 734 -46.24 -17.34 -4.67
CA ARG A 734 -46.13 -18.59 -3.87
C ARG A 734 -46.84 -19.80 -4.52
N PRO A 735 -46.23 -21.00 -4.49
CA PRO A 735 -46.97 -22.26 -4.32
C PRO A 735 -47.43 -22.40 -2.85
N ARG A 736 -48.56 -23.08 -2.58
CA ARG A 736 -49.08 -23.26 -1.21
C ARG A 736 -48.03 -23.95 -0.31
N GLY A 737 -47.77 -23.39 0.88
CA GLY A 737 -46.89 -23.97 1.90
C GLY A 737 -45.47 -23.35 2.03
N TRP A 738 -45.11 -22.37 1.19
CA TRP A 738 -43.79 -21.73 1.22
C TRP A 738 -43.72 -20.49 2.11
N GLY A 739 -43.28 -20.65 3.36
CA GLY A 739 -42.71 -19.62 4.25
C GLY A 739 -43.51 -18.32 4.47
N PRO A 740 -42.89 -17.31 5.12
CA PRO A 740 -43.51 -16.02 5.40
C PRO A 740 -43.87 -15.24 4.11
N PRO A 741 -44.85 -14.31 4.18
CA PRO A 741 -45.24 -13.47 3.05
C PRO A 741 -44.15 -12.51 2.56
N GLY A 742 -43.33 -12.04 3.49
CA GLY A 742 -42.38 -10.96 3.24
C GLY A 742 -41.27 -11.39 2.30
N PHE A 743 -40.76 -10.43 1.53
CA PHE A 743 -39.53 -10.56 0.77
C PHE A 743 -38.76 -9.24 0.89
N PRO A 744 -37.42 -9.27 1.00
CA PRO A 744 -36.64 -8.07 1.23
C PRO A 744 -36.65 -7.13 0.03
N LYS A 745 -36.57 -5.84 0.34
CA LYS A 745 -36.37 -4.75 -0.63
C LYS A 745 -34.90 -4.39 -0.65
N LEU A 746 -34.15 -5.04 -1.54
CA LEU A 746 -32.70 -4.87 -1.62
C LEU A 746 -32.36 -3.51 -2.24
N GLN A 747 -31.53 -2.74 -1.55
CA GLN A 747 -30.92 -1.50 -2.02
C GLN A 747 -29.46 -1.71 -2.42
N THR A 748 -28.77 -2.63 -1.75
CA THR A 748 -27.37 -2.99 -2.02
C THR A 748 -27.26 -4.48 -2.26
N LEU A 749 -26.65 -4.88 -3.38
CA LEU A 749 -26.39 -6.26 -3.74
C LEU A 749 -24.93 -6.41 -4.17
N GLU A 750 -24.16 -7.22 -3.44
CA GLU A 750 -22.75 -7.43 -3.75
C GLU A 750 -22.46 -8.91 -3.94
N PHE A 751 -21.82 -9.25 -5.06
CA PHE A 751 -21.25 -10.56 -5.31
C PHE A 751 -19.73 -10.44 -5.17
N HIS A 752 -19.12 -11.25 -4.31
CA HIS A 752 -17.67 -11.35 -4.19
C HIS A 752 -17.24 -12.79 -4.50
N HIS A 753 -16.14 -12.95 -5.24
CA HIS A 753 -15.67 -14.27 -5.72
C HIS A 753 -16.75 -15.12 -6.41
N ALA A 754 -17.62 -14.48 -7.20
CA ALA A 754 -18.68 -15.19 -7.90
C ALA A 754 -18.11 -16.22 -8.88
N LYS A 755 -18.66 -17.44 -8.85
CA LYS A 755 -18.39 -18.50 -9.83
C LYS A 755 -19.32 -18.29 -11.04
N LEU A 756 -18.75 -18.12 -12.24
CA LEU A 756 -19.54 -17.90 -13.45
C LEU A 756 -19.56 -19.15 -14.34
N PRO A 757 -20.75 -19.63 -14.75
CA PRO A 757 -20.88 -20.76 -15.65
C PRO A 757 -20.61 -20.38 -17.12
N GLY A 758 -20.47 -19.10 -17.44
CA GLY A 758 -20.20 -18.58 -18.78
C GLY A 758 -20.13 -17.04 -18.81
N PRO A 759 -20.02 -16.43 -20.01
CA PRO A 759 -20.01 -14.98 -20.20
C PRO A 759 -21.15 -14.26 -19.45
N LEU A 760 -20.83 -13.16 -18.78
CA LEU A 760 -21.78 -12.41 -17.95
C LEU A 760 -22.98 -11.88 -18.77
N VAL A 761 -22.76 -11.53 -20.04
CA VAL A 761 -23.80 -11.08 -20.98
C VAL A 761 -24.97 -12.06 -21.11
N TYR A 762 -24.76 -13.36 -20.94
CA TYR A 762 -25.83 -14.36 -20.99
C TYR A 762 -26.83 -14.24 -19.83
N LEU A 763 -26.48 -13.50 -18.78
CA LEU A 763 -27.34 -13.24 -17.63
C LEU A 763 -28.16 -11.95 -17.78
N LYS A 764 -28.04 -11.22 -18.90
CA LYS A 764 -28.71 -9.93 -19.13
C LYS A 764 -30.21 -9.98 -18.82
N SER A 765 -30.93 -10.97 -19.34
CA SER A 765 -32.38 -11.11 -19.08
C SER A 765 -32.70 -11.38 -17.61
N GLY A 766 -31.79 -12.01 -16.86
CA GLY A 766 -31.92 -12.25 -15.43
C GLY A 766 -31.73 -10.97 -14.62
N PHE A 767 -30.76 -10.13 -15.02
CA PHE A 767 -30.54 -8.83 -14.40
C PHE A 767 -31.64 -7.83 -14.73
N GLU A 768 -32.16 -7.81 -15.95
CA GLU A 768 -33.32 -7.00 -16.34
C GLU A 768 -34.51 -7.27 -15.41
N ASP A 769 -34.89 -8.54 -15.28
CA ASP A 769 -36.03 -8.88 -14.41
C ASP A 769 -35.72 -8.65 -12.91
N LEU A 770 -34.47 -8.81 -12.46
CA LEU A 770 -34.08 -8.48 -11.10
C LEU A 770 -34.25 -6.97 -10.81
N LEU A 771 -33.75 -6.11 -11.70
CA LEU A 771 -33.80 -4.66 -11.56
C LEU A 771 -35.21 -4.09 -11.73
N ASP A 772 -36.09 -4.77 -12.46
CA ASP A 772 -37.51 -4.41 -12.55
C ASP A 772 -38.25 -4.67 -11.23
N ARG A 773 -37.81 -5.67 -10.45
CA ARG A 773 -38.49 -6.11 -9.23
C ARG A 773 -37.85 -5.60 -7.93
N GLN A 774 -36.61 -5.14 -7.99
CA GLN A 774 -35.83 -4.65 -6.85
C GLN A 774 -35.26 -3.26 -7.13
N GLN A 775 -35.21 -2.40 -6.12
CA GLN A 775 -34.69 -1.02 -6.24
C GLN A 775 -33.21 -0.96 -5.85
N ILE A 776 -32.36 -1.64 -6.62
CA ILE A 776 -30.93 -1.72 -6.34
C ILE A 776 -30.26 -0.38 -6.66
N GLN A 777 -29.73 0.28 -5.63
CA GLN A 777 -28.99 1.54 -5.73
C GLN A 777 -27.48 1.31 -5.85
N ARG A 778 -26.97 0.23 -5.26
CA ARG A 778 -25.56 -0.16 -5.30
C ARG A 778 -25.41 -1.62 -5.68
N MET A 779 -24.54 -1.89 -6.65
CA MET A 779 -24.20 -3.24 -7.07
C MET A 779 -22.68 -3.40 -7.23
N VAL A 780 -22.15 -4.50 -6.69
CA VAL A 780 -20.75 -4.90 -6.88
C VAL A 780 -20.73 -6.31 -7.47
N ILE A 781 -19.94 -6.51 -8.52
CA ILE A 781 -19.70 -7.83 -9.10
C ILE A 781 -18.19 -8.09 -9.08
N GLY A 782 -17.75 -8.94 -8.15
CA GLY A 782 -16.39 -9.46 -8.03
C GLY A 782 -16.34 -10.92 -8.44
N MET A 783 -15.48 -11.26 -9.39
CA MET A 783 -15.36 -12.60 -9.98
C MET A 783 -14.13 -13.33 -9.45
N ARG A 784 -14.18 -14.66 -9.34
CA ARG A 784 -13.00 -15.47 -8.98
C ARG A 784 -12.17 -15.74 -10.24
N ALA A 785 -10.89 -15.35 -10.24
CA ALA A 785 -9.92 -15.81 -11.22
C ALA A 785 -9.55 -17.27 -10.89
N HIS A 786 -9.52 -18.15 -11.91
CA HIS A 786 -9.30 -19.61 -11.85
C HIS A 786 -10.55 -20.50 -11.56
N ASP A 787 -10.99 -21.24 -12.59
CA ASP A 787 -10.97 -22.73 -12.64
C ASP A 787 -11.66 -23.36 -13.90
N SER A 788 -11.66 -22.72 -15.08
CA SER A 788 -12.19 -23.39 -16.28
C SER A 788 -11.43 -23.10 -17.56
N GLU A 789 -11.44 -24.06 -18.48
CA GLU A 789 -10.98 -24.01 -19.87
C GLU A 789 -11.62 -22.87 -20.70
N TYR A 790 -12.55 -22.10 -20.11
CA TYR A 790 -13.20 -20.91 -20.67
C TYR A 790 -12.52 -19.59 -20.28
N SER A 791 -11.21 -19.62 -19.98
CA SER A 791 -10.32 -18.48 -19.67
C SER A 791 -10.31 -17.33 -20.71
N ALA A 792 -11.13 -17.38 -21.75
CA ALA A 792 -11.24 -16.35 -22.79
C ALA A 792 -12.31 -15.27 -22.54
N CYS A 793 -13.02 -15.26 -21.40
CA CYS A 793 -13.93 -14.17 -21.08
C CYS A 793 -13.17 -13.00 -20.44
N SER A 794 -12.42 -12.26 -21.26
CA SER A 794 -12.04 -10.90 -20.92
C SER A 794 -13.33 -10.06 -20.85
N VAL A 795 -13.85 -9.85 -19.64
CA VAL A 795 -14.88 -8.83 -19.42
C VAL A 795 -14.15 -7.50 -19.55
N GLY A 796 -14.03 -7.00 -20.78
CA GLY A 796 -13.49 -5.67 -21.03
C GLY A 796 -14.37 -4.63 -20.33
N GLU A 797 -13.75 -3.54 -19.86
CA GLU A 797 -14.51 -2.37 -19.38
C GLU A 797 -15.46 -1.82 -20.46
N ASP A 798 -15.20 -2.14 -21.74
CA ASP A 798 -15.96 -1.75 -22.93
C ASP A 798 -17.13 -2.70 -23.30
N ASP A 799 -17.49 -3.67 -22.45
CA ASP A 799 -18.63 -4.56 -22.72
C ASP A 799 -19.97 -3.78 -22.65
N GLU A 800 -20.75 -3.80 -23.74
CA GLU A 800 -22.07 -3.16 -23.86
C GLU A 800 -23.00 -3.54 -22.69
N PHE A 801 -22.88 -4.76 -22.18
CA PHE A 801 -23.66 -5.21 -21.02
C PHE A 801 -23.24 -4.52 -19.71
N ILE A 802 -21.95 -4.30 -19.51
CA ILE A 802 -21.41 -3.59 -18.33
C ILE A 802 -21.82 -2.12 -18.37
N GLU A 803 -21.73 -1.48 -19.53
CA GLU A 803 -22.22 -0.11 -19.73
C GLU A 803 -23.73 -0.01 -19.50
N TRP A 804 -24.49 -1.01 -19.93
CA TRP A 804 -25.92 -1.09 -19.61
C TRP A 804 -26.16 -1.18 -18.09
N LEU A 805 -25.40 -2.00 -17.34
CA LEU A 805 -25.51 -2.08 -15.87
C LEU A 805 -25.16 -0.74 -15.20
N ARG A 806 -24.08 -0.07 -15.64
CA ARG A 806 -23.71 1.28 -15.15
C ARG A 806 -24.81 2.30 -15.39
N SER A 807 -25.53 2.20 -16.51
CA SER A 807 -26.65 3.09 -16.82
C SER A 807 -27.89 2.85 -15.94
N LYS A 808 -28.08 1.62 -15.44
CA LYS A 808 -29.27 1.21 -14.66
C LYS A 808 -29.06 1.27 -13.15
N VAL A 809 -27.85 1.04 -12.66
CA VAL A 809 -27.53 1.02 -11.23
C VAL A 809 -26.65 2.24 -10.89
N PRO A 810 -27.15 3.18 -10.05
CA PRO A 810 -26.44 4.43 -9.76
C PRO A 810 -25.01 4.29 -9.25
N LYS A 811 -24.74 3.22 -8.48
CA LYS A 811 -23.42 2.89 -7.93
C LYS A 811 -23.03 1.46 -8.31
N PHE A 812 -22.62 1.28 -9.56
CA PHE A 812 -22.14 0.00 -10.07
C PHE A 812 -20.60 -0.08 -10.03
N TYR A 813 -20.08 -1.23 -9.58
CA TYR A 813 -18.64 -1.52 -9.56
C TYR A 813 -18.39 -2.94 -10.07
N LEU A 814 -17.43 -3.07 -10.98
CA LEU A 814 -16.90 -4.35 -11.44
C LEU A 814 -15.50 -4.52 -10.85
N SER A 815 -15.26 -5.62 -10.14
CA SER A 815 -13.93 -5.98 -9.62
C SER A 815 -13.40 -7.19 -10.39
N SER A 816 -12.40 -6.97 -11.24
CA SER A 816 -11.59 -8.03 -11.85
C SER A 816 -10.31 -8.17 -11.04
N GLU A 817 -10.40 -8.75 -9.84
CA GLU A 817 -9.22 -8.87 -9.00
C GLU A 817 -8.46 -10.18 -9.29
N GLU A 818 -7.30 -10.05 -9.93
CA GLU A 818 -6.12 -10.90 -9.70
C GLU A 818 -5.62 -10.67 -8.27
N VAL A 819 -6.42 -11.06 -7.27
CA VAL A 819 -5.93 -11.13 -5.89
C VAL A 819 -5.34 -12.52 -5.71
N SER A 820 -4.06 -12.55 -5.33
CA SER A 820 -3.35 -13.76 -4.94
C SER A 820 -4.21 -14.60 -4.01
N ASP A 821 -4.14 -15.92 -4.19
CA ASP A 821 -4.84 -17.02 -3.50
C ASP A 821 -4.75 -17.03 -1.95
N ASP A 822 -4.21 -15.96 -1.34
CA ASP A 822 -4.41 -15.65 0.07
C ASP A 822 -5.88 -15.22 0.24
N MET A 823 -6.73 -16.23 0.37
CA MET A 823 -8.11 -16.22 0.88
C MET A 823 -8.50 -14.86 1.45
N ILE A 824 -9.57 -14.25 0.91
CA ILE A 824 -10.25 -13.11 1.53
C ILE A 824 -10.79 -13.60 2.87
N ASP A 825 -9.92 -13.53 3.86
CA ASP A 825 -10.19 -13.91 5.22
C ASP A 825 -10.94 -12.74 5.83
N SER A 826 -12.20 -12.96 6.20
CA SER A 826 -12.99 -12.09 7.07
C SER A 826 -12.22 -11.73 8.37
N ASP A 827 -11.12 -12.44 8.62
CA ASP A 827 -10.18 -12.30 9.73
C ASP A 827 -8.93 -11.43 9.42
N THR A 828 -8.90 -10.69 8.31
CA THR A 828 -7.81 -9.75 8.02
C THR A 828 -7.73 -8.64 9.09
N TRP A 829 -6.64 -8.62 9.85
CA TRP A 829 -6.45 -7.64 10.94
C TRP A 829 -6.14 -6.24 10.42
N GLN A 830 -7.02 -5.28 10.70
CA GLN A 830 -6.93 -3.89 10.22
C GLN A 830 -6.28 -2.94 11.24
N LEU A 831 -5.73 -1.81 10.77
CA LEU A 831 -5.33 -0.71 11.65
C LEU A 831 -6.58 0.08 12.04
N TRP A 832 -6.96 0.08 13.32
CA TRP A 832 -8.21 0.71 13.76
C TRP A 832 -8.04 2.17 14.20
N ASN A 833 -9.04 3.00 13.89
CA ASN A 833 -9.15 4.41 14.28
C ASN A 833 -7.99 5.32 13.83
N VAL A 834 -7.42 5.04 12.65
CA VAL A 834 -6.38 5.82 11.94
C VAL A 834 -6.71 5.88 10.47
#